data_AF-A0A955B932-F1
#
_entry.id   AF-A0A955B932-F1
#
_cell.length_a   1.000
_cell.length_b   1.000
_cell.length_c   1.000
_cell.angle_alpha   90.00
_cell.angle_beta   90.00
_cell.angle_gamma   90.00
#
_symmetry.space_group_name_H-M   'P 1'
#
loop_
_entity.id
_entity.type
_entity.pdbx_description
1 polymer ?
#
loop_
_entity_poly.entity_id
_entity_poly.type
_entity_poly.pdbx_seq_one_letter_code
_entity_poly.pdbx_strand_id
1 'polypeptide(L)'
;EQVVDVDQWLRFFAMNVLVDNSENGLVNGDAEGDDYAMYRGVVDTRFKMVPHDLDSLFRDVNGTLFGTDGVPALNRFVNHPEILPRYYAQLRDLAENVVTSDQAKSTLADALHGVASNQEINSINNFLRDRAAYVLSQIPSDGLTVTSSLPKVGEFNRSTSSEVALRGTINDQAKSVTVNGQLATITGRERTWSIGEGNDGPATTLVARNSTWKYLDNGSNQGTAWRAADFNDTAWKSGAAELGYGDGDEQTVVNSGPSNNKYLTTYFRKEFTVADAESFVSMRLSLLRDDGAAVYLNGVEIVRDNLPANAGYNTQASNNVGGGEERTFFEFSVDPALLVNGRNVLAVEVHQDNGSSSDVSFNLEMEAFALGDVTGIQLNPGVNRLLVESFDGPAGTGARLDSTFIDVWYDDGDVQNVSGTLPGTPVVWTTADGPYRVNGKLVVPVNGRLTIEPGTSVYFDAGASIEVRGILQAEGTPFERIRFTSVPNAPLVPDNASNGLPNAPPHWNGVQFVSSRHSENLMSYVDVEYAQTSDGAIGAASNSELVIDNATFRGTHLRMVHVDSSSVIVQNSTFPDMFAPNEVAAGLGLDNVSEHIKAIGTIPSDGHLIFRNNIFGTNKGHNDVIDADSGRRPDPIVQILDNVFLGSGDEEIDLGGDAYIAGNFFMNIFKDDETSDRGYANGISTGDSGADTTIVVARNVFWNVDHAINLKRDAATIFENNTVVGIHEDFNDRFDNPNIGSAINFYVDEPGATAGTGAYAAGNIFWDSPRIFGNVDQIRTTTALQLNNNLMSQALATTPLGNRQGYVFSLGSGNFVGD
;
A
#
# COMPACT_ATOMS: atom_id res chain seq x y z
N GLU A 1 -5.74 -4.08 -28.66
CA GLU A 1 -6.36 -2.73 -28.77
C GLU A 1 -6.44 -2.15 -30.19
N GLN A 2 -5.48 -2.41 -31.09
CA GLN A 2 -5.56 -1.89 -32.49
C GLN A 2 -6.65 -2.56 -33.36
N VAL A 3 -7.04 -3.79 -33.03
CA VAL A 3 -7.96 -4.61 -33.83
C VAL A 3 -9.36 -4.72 -33.20
N VAL A 4 -9.45 -4.65 -31.87
CA VAL A 4 -10.70 -4.84 -31.10
C VAL A 4 -10.88 -3.69 -30.12
N ASP A 5 -12.13 -3.34 -29.87
CA ASP A 5 -12.50 -2.38 -28.83
C ASP A 5 -12.54 -3.13 -27.49
N VAL A 6 -11.39 -3.17 -26.80
CA VAL A 6 -11.16 -4.00 -25.62
C VAL A 6 -12.21 -3.74 -24.54
N ASP A 7 -12.44 -2.49 -24.17
CA ASP A 7 -13.39 -2.16 -23.09
C ASP A 7 -14.81 -2.57 -23.46
N GLN A 8 -15.18 -2.48 -24.74
CA GLN A 8 -16.49 -2.94 -25.22
C GLN A 8 -16.61 -4.47 -25.17
N TRP A 9 -15.54 -5.22 -25.49
CA TRP A 9 -15.52 -6.67 -25.34
C TRP A 9 -15.62 -7.08 -23.87
N LEU A 10 -14.85 -6.44 -22.99
CA LEU A 10 -14.92 -6.71 -21.55
C LEU A 10 -16.31 -6.39 -20.99
N ARG A 11 -16.93 -5.29 -21.43
CA ARG A 11 -18.32 -4.95 -21.08
C ARG A 11 -19.29 -6.04 -21.55
N PHE A 12 -19.10 -6.54 -22.76
CA PHE A 12 -19.91 -7.62 -23.32
C PHE A 12 -19.79 -8.89 -22.48
N PHE A 13 -18.57 -9.34 -22.16
CA PHE A 13 -18.37 -10.51 -21.29
C PHE A 13 -18.95 -10.30 -19.89
N ALA A 14 -18.70 -9.13 -19.29
CA ALA A 14 -19.20 -8.80 -17.95
C ALA A 14 -20.73 -8.76 -17.88
N MET A 15 -21.38 -8.24 -18.93
CA MET A 15 -22.85 -8.23 -19.02
C MET A 15 -23.41 -9.65 -19.12
N ASN A 16 -22.81 -10.52 -19.94
CA ASN A 16 -23.22 -11.93 -20.05
C ASN A 16 -23.09 -12.68 -18.71
N VAL A 17 -22.04 -12.39 -17.94
CA VAL A 17 -21.87 -12.92 -16.58
C VAL A 17 -22.93 -12.41 -15.61
N LEU A 18 -23.34 -11.14 -15.71
CA LEU A 18 -24.36 -10.56 -14.82
C LEU A 18 -25.78 -11.01 -15.14
N VAL A 19 -26.09 -11.28 -16.40
CA VAL A 19 -27.39 -11.85 -16.77
C VAL A 19 -27.39 -13.38 -16.67
N ASP A 20 -26.26 -13.98 -16.30
CA ASP A 20 -26.06 -15.44 -16.31
C ASP A 20 -26.53 -16.04 -17.64
N ASN A 21 -25.92 -15.56 -18.73
CA ASN A 21 -26.17 -16.12 -20.04
C ASN A 21 -25.63 -17.55 -20.06
N SER A 22 -26.49 -18.53 -20.36
CA SER A 22 -26.15 -19.95 -20.41
C SER A 22 -26.37 -20.57 -21.79
N GLU A 23 -26.46 -19.73 -22.83
CA GLU A 23 -26.46 -20.19 -24.23
C GLU A 23 -25.14 -20.85 -24.60
N ASN A 24 -25.19 -21.65 -25.66
CA ASN A 24 -23.97 -22.06 -26.32
C ASN A 24 -23.36 -20.82 -26.98
N GLY A 25 -22.09 -20.57 -26.73
CA GLY A 25 -21.44 -19.41 -27.32
C GLY A 25 -20.13 -19.05 -26.67
N LEU A 26 -19.47 -18.09 -27.31
CA LEU A 26 -18.12 -17.66 -26.96
C LEU A 26 -17.99 -17.21 -25.48
N VAL A 27 -19.09 -16.73 -24.89
CA VAL A 27 -19.15 -16.19 -23.52
C VAL A 27 -19.18 -17.27 -22.43
N ASN A 28 -19.46 -18.53 -22.80
CA ASN A 28 -19.64 -19.66 -21.87
C ASN A 28 -18.64 -20.80 -22.09
N GLY A 29 -17.59 -20.55 -22.87
CA GLY A 29 -16.51 -21.52 -23.05
C GLY A 29 -16.73 -22.46 -24.23
N ASP A 30 -17.77 -22.23 -25.06
CA ASP A 30 -17.99 -23.03 -26.27
C ASP A 30 -16.95 -22.65 -27.34
N ALA A 31 -16.19 -23.66 -27.79
CA ALA A 31 -15.17 -23.52 -28.81
C ALA A 31 -15.73 -23.49 -30.25
N GLU A 32 -16.98 -23.95 -30.45
CA GLU A 32 -17.64 -23.99 -31.76
C GLU A 32 -18.17 -22.61 -32.18
N GLY A 33 -18.52 -21.76 -31.21
CA GLY A 33 -18.71 -20.31 -31.39
C GLY A 33 -20.02 -19.88 -32.08
N ASP A 34 -21.14 -19.99 -31.39
CA ASP A 34 -22.47 -19.47 -31.74
C ASP A 34 -22.92 -18.27 -30.85
N ASP A 35 -24.06 -17.68 -31.19
CA ASP A 35 -24.80 -16.66 -30.42
C ASP A 35 -24.06 -15.35 -30.07
N TYR A 36 -23.21 -14.90 -31.00
CA TYR A 36 -22.73 -13.53 -31.05
C TYR A 36 -22.56 -13.05 -32.50
N ALA A 37 -22.54 -11.73 -32.67
CA ALA A 37 -22.06 -11.11 -33.91
C ALA A 37 -20.91 -10.16 -33.62
N MET A 38 -20.07 -9.92 -34.63
CA MET A 38 -19.02 -8.91 -34.57
C MET A 38 -19.30 -7.79 -35.55
N TYR A 39 -19.37 -6.57 -35.03
CA TYR A 39 -19.51 -5.36 -35.84
C TYR A 39 -18.15 -4.70 -36.02
N ARG A 40 -17.82 -4.31 -37.26
CA ARG A 40 -16.68 -3.45 -37.57
C ARG A 40 -17.17 -2.18 -38.24
N GLY A 41 -16.91 -1.05 -37.59
CA GLY A 41 -17.30 0.25 -38.12
C GLY A 41 -16.43 0.70 -39.30
N VAL A 42 -16.93 1.72 -40.01
CA VAL A 42 -16.21 2.38 -41.12
C VAL A 42 -15.31 3.53 -40.65
N VAL A 43 -15.56 4.09 -39.47
CA VAL A 43 -14.75 5.15 -38.85
C VAL A 43 -13.83 4.56 -37.78
N ASP A 44 -14.42 3.92 -36.77
CA ASP A 44 -13.67 3.05 -35.85
C ASP A 44 -13.70 1.64 -36.41
N THR A 45 -12.55 1.21 -36.92
CA THR A 45 -12.39 -0.09 -37.58
C THR A 45 -12.09 -1.23 -36.60
N ARG A 46 -12.12 -0.98 -35.30
CA ARG A 46 -11.99 -2.01 -34.28
C ARG A 46 -13.28 -2.83 -34.20
N PHE A 47 -13.15 -4.14 -34.04
CA PHE A 47 -14.30 -5.02 -33.90
C PHE A 47 -14.95 -4.86 -32.52
N LYS A 48 -16.28 -4.86 -32.51
CA LYS A 48 -17.15 -4.82 -31.33
C LYS A 48 -18.05 -6.06 -31.28
N MET A 49 -18.26 -6.59 -30.09
CA MET A 49 -19.19 -7.69 -29.86
C MET A 49 -20.63 -7.18 -29.87
N VAL A 50 -21.53 -7.94 -30.47
CA VAL A 50 -22.97 -7.66 -30.48
C VAL A 50 -23.66 -8.91 -29.94
N PRO A 51 -24.51 -8.77 -28.90
CA PRO A 51 -25.27 -9.91 -28.39
C PRO A 51 -26.20 -10.45 -29.47
N HIS A 52 -26.25 -11.77 -29.57
CA HIS A 52 -27.23 -12.52 -30.34
C HIS A 52 -27.82 -13.59 -29.42
N ASP A 53 -28.99 -14.12 -29.79
CA ASP A 53 -29.78 -15.15 -29.08
C ASP A 53 -29.67 -15.15 -27.54
N LEU A 54 -30.66 -14.55 -26.86
CA LEU A 54 -30.63 -14.32 -25.41
C LEU A 54 -31.84 -14.95 -24.71
N ASP A 55 -32.19 -16.20 -25.02
CA ASP A 55 -33.35 -16.89 -24.47
C ASP A 55 -33.06 -17.86 -23.30
N SER A 56 -31.78 -18.03 -22.92
CA SER A 56 -31.29 -18.83 -21.78
C SER A 56 -30.56 -18.00 -20.73
N LEU A 57 -31.25 -17.01 -20.16
CA LEU A 57 -30.71 -16.11 -19.14
C LEU A 57 -31.26 -16.40 -17.72
N PHE A 58 -30.63 -15.79 -16.72
CA PHE A 58 -31.11 -15.61 -15.34
C PHE A 58 -31.31 -16.91 -14.55
N ARG A 59 -30.36 -17.86 -14.60
CA ARG A 59 -30.53 -19.21 -14.02
C ARG A 59 -29.85 -19.36 -12.65
N ASP A 60 -28.57 -19.02 -12.53
CA ASP A 60 -27.75 -19.21 -11.34
C ASP A 60 -27.16 -17.90 -10.82
N VAL A 61 -27.58 -17.52 -9.61
CA VAL A 61 -27.05 -16.34 -8.91
C VAL A 61 -25.56 -16.51 -8.60
N ASN A 62 -25.08 -17.75 -8.42
CA ASN A 62 -23.73 -18.09 -7.98
C ASN A 62 -22.83 -18.60 -9.12
N GLY A 63 -23.22 -18.40 -10.38
CA GLY A 63 -22.43 -18.80 -11.55
C GLY A 63 -21.04 -18.14 -11.60
N THR A 64 -20.12 -18.71 -12.37
CA THR A 64 -18.74 -18.19 -12.51
C THR A 64 -18.69 -16.75 -13.00
N LEU A 65 -17.65 -16.00 -12.61
CA LEU A 65 -17.33 -14.68 -13.17
C LEU A 65 -16.54 -14.78 -14.49
N PHE A 66 -16.09 -15.98 -14.86
CA PHE A 66 -15.19 -16.22 -15.98
C PHE A 66 -15.77 -17.32 -16.89
N GLY A 67 -16.89 -17.02 -17.53
CA GLY A 67 -17.54 -17.94 -18.47
C GLY A 67 -16.65 -18.33 -19.66
N THR A 68 -15.64 -17.53 -19.98
CA THR A 68 -14.74 -17.75 -21.13
C THR A 68 -13.65 -18.80 -20.91
N ASP A 69 -13.60 -19.47 -19.75
CA ASP A 69 -12.49 -20.37 -19.38
C ASP A 69 -12.29 -21.54 -20.35
N GLY A 70 -13.38 -22.00 -20.98
CA GLY A 70 -13.35 -23.06 -21.99
C GLY A 70 -12.73 -22.65 -23.33
N VAL A 71 -12.50 -21.35 -23.57
CA VAL A 71 -11.88 -20.84 -24.81
C VAL A 71 -10.46 -20.35 -24.50
N PRO A 72 -9.38 -21.10 -24.86
CA PRO A 72 -8.02 -20.78 -24.43
C PRO A 72 -7.55 -19.36 -24.79
N ALA A 73 -7.93 -18.86 -25.96
CA ALA A 73 -7.57 -17.51 -26.39
C ALA A 73 -8.23 -16.42 -25.53
N LEU A 74 -9.48 -16.61 -25.11
CA LEU A 74 -10.21 -15.66 -24.26
C LEU A 74 -9.83 -15.81 -22.80
N ASN A 75 -9.63 -17.03 -22.32
CA ASN A 75 -9.06 -17.29 -21.01
C ASN A 75 -7.73 -16.54 -20.85
N ARG A 76 -6.82 -16.65 -21.83
CA ARG A 76 -5.57 -15.88 -21.86
C ARG A 76 -5.79 -14.36 -21.93
N PHE A 77 -6.78 -13.92 -22.71
CA PHE A 77 -7.08 -12.49 -22.88
C PHE A 77 -7.63 -11.84 -21.61
N VAL A 78 -8.68 -12.42 -21.00
CA VAL A 78 -9.35 -11.89 -19.80
C VAL A 78 -8.43 -11.94 -18.59
N ASN A 79 -7.61 -12.99 -18.45
CA ASN A 79 -6.65 -13.11 -17.36
C ASN A 79 -5.32 -12.38 -17.61
N HIS A 80 -5.17 -11.66 -18.72
CA HIS A 80 -3.96 -10.88 -18.95
C HIS A 80 -3.82 -9.79 -17.87
N PRO A 81 -2.63 -9.57 -17.27
CA PRO A 81 -2.46 -8.64 -16.14
C PRO A 81 -2.97 -7.21 -16.37
N GLU A 82 -2.89 -6.71 -17.60
CA GLU A 82 -3.40 -5.38 -17.96
C GLU A 82 -4.92 -5.33 -18.26
N ILE A 83 -5.54 -6.50 -18.51
CA ILE A 83 -6.93 -6.63 -18.95
C ILE A 83 -7.83 -7.00 -17.77
N LEU A 84 -7.39 -7.89 -16.89
CA LEU A 84 -8.16 -8.38 -15.75
C LEU A 84 -8.68 -7.24 -14.84
N PRO A 85 -7.88 -6.22 -14.46
CA PRO A 85 -8.40 -5.07 -13.68
C PRO A 85 -9.51 -4.32 -14.41
N ARG A 86 -9.40 -4.17 -15.74
CA ARG A 86 -10.43 -3.52 -16.54
C ARG A 86 -11.71 -4.36 -16.60
N TYR A 87 -11.57 -5.68 -16.64
CA TYR A 87 -12.71 -6.60 -16.59
C TYR A 87 -13.48 -6.49 -15.27
N TYR A 88 -12.78 -6.48 -14.14
CA TYR A 88 -13.40 -6.23 -12.83
C TYR A 88 -14.07 -4.86 -12.75
N ALA A 89 -13.46 -3.81 -13.31
CA ALA A 89 -14.10 -2.50 -13.39
C ALA A 89 -15.42 -2.52 -14.18
N GLN A 90 -15.49 -3.29 -15.28
CA GLN A 90 -16.76 -3.45 -16.02
C GLN A 90 -17.83 -4.22 -15.23
N LEU A 91 -17.44 -5.30 -14.54
CA LEU A 91 -18.35 -6.06 -13.67
C LEU A 91 -18.91 -5.18 -12.56
N ARG A 92 -18.03 -4.42 -11.88
CA ARG A 92 -18.37 -3.50 -10.80
C ARG A 92 -19.34 -2.42 -11.27
N ASP A 93 -19.01 -1.70 -12.35
CA ASP A 93 -19.86 -0.64 -12.87
C ASP A 93 -21.24 -1.17 -13.29
N LEU A 94 -21.28 -2.33 -13.97
CA LEU A 94 -22.56 -2.91 -14.36
C LEU A 94 -23.40 -3.32 -13.14
N ALA A 95 -22.78 -3.91 -12.11
CA ALA A 95 -23.46 -4.36 -10.89
C ALA A 95 -23.96 -3.20 -10.02
N GLU A 96 -23.12 -2.18 -9.80
CA GLU A 96 -23.41 -1.03 -8.93
C GLU A 96 -24.32 -0.01 -9.62
N ASN A 97 -24.10 0.27 -10.91
CA ASN A 97 -24.68 1.47 -11.56
C ASN A 97 -25.67 1.15 -12.68
N VAL A 98 -25.63 -0.04 -13.29
CA VAL A 98 -26.45 -0.34 -14.47
C VAL A 98 -27.60 -1.26 -14.16
N VAL A 99 -27.36 -2.54 -13.89
CA VAL A 99 -28.41 -3.57 -13.86
C VAL A 99 -29.37 -3.42 -12.68
N THR A 100 -28.95 -2.70 -11.64
CA THR A 100 -29.75 -2.43 -10.43
C THR A 100 -30.45 -1.06 -10.46
N SER A 101 -30.18 -0.23 -11.48
CA SER A 101 -30.73 1.12 -11.62
C SER A 101 -32.23 1.13 -11.93
N ASP A 102 -32.92 2.20 -11.55
CA ASP A 102 -34.35 2.37 -11.87
C ASP A 102 -34.59 2.54 -13.38
N GLN A 103 -33.60 3.07 -14.11
CA GLN A 103 -33.65 3.15 -15.56
C GLN A 103 -33.58 1.75 -16.19
N ALA A 104 -32.71 0.85 -15.70
CA ALA A 104 -32.65 -0.52 -16.20
C ALA A 104 -33.95 -1.28 -15.91
N LYS A 105 -34.50 -1.15 -14.69
CA LYS A 105 -35.79 -1.77 -14.32
C LYS A 105 -36.94 -1.30 -15.19
N SER A 106 -37.04 0.01 -15.44
CA SER A 106 -38.10 0.57 -16.30
C SER A 106 -37.92 0.15 -17.76
N THR A 107 -36.70 0.18 -18.28
CA THR A 107 -36.38 -0.29 -19.65
C THR A 107 -36.73 -1.76 -19.83
N LEU A 108 -36.41 -2.63 -18.85
CA LEU A 108 -36.76 -4.05 -18.88
C LEU A 108 -38.28 -4.26 -18.86
N ALA A 109 -38.99 -3.54 -17.99
CA ALA A 109 -40.44 -3.63 -17.89
C ALA A 109 -41.13 -3.18 -19.20
N ASP A 110 -40.65 -2.10 -19.81
CA ASP A 110 -41.15 -1.61 -21.09
C ASP A 110 -40.86 -2.59 -22.23
N ALA A 111 -39.64 -3.16 -22.29
CA ALA A 111 -39.23 -4.11 -23.31
C ALA A 111 -40.03 -5.42 -23.27
N LEU A 112 -40.44 -5.87 -22.07
CA LEU A 112 -41.21 -7.09 -21.87
C LEU A 112 -42.72 -6.85 -21.73
N HIS A 113 -43.18 -5.61 -21.90
CA HIS A 113 -44.59 -5.27 -21.76
C HIS A 113 -45.46 -6.04 -22.75
N GLY A 114 -46.39 -6.83 -22.22
CA GLY A 114 -47.29 -7.67 -23.01
C GLY A 114 -46.68 -9.00 -23.48
N VAL A 115 -45.42 -9.27 -23.13
CA VAL A 115 -44.70 -10.53 -23.40
C VAL A 115 -44.49 -11.33 -22.11
N ALA A 116 -44.16 -10.67 -20.99
CA ALA A 116 -44.02 -11.28 -19.67
C ALA A 116 -45.01 -10.67 -18.65
N SER A 117 -45.34 -11.43 -17.62
CA SER A 117 -46.14 -10.95 -16.48
C SER A 117 -45.32 -10.06 -15.54
N ASN A 118 -45.99 -9.20 -14.78
CA ASN A 118 -45.35 -8.38 -13.75
C ASN A 118 -44.61 -9.24 -12.71
N GLN A 119 -45.09 -10.46 -12.44
CA GLN A 119 -44.43 -11.38 -11.53
C GLN A 119 -43.10 -11.89 -12.10
N GLU A 120 -43.06 -12.26 -13.38
CA GLU A 120 -41.82 -12.68 -14.06
C GLU A 120 -40.80 -11.55 -14.14
N ILE A 121 -41.25 -10.33 -14.48
CA ILE A 121 -40.39 -9.13 -14.51
C ILE A 121 -39.79 -8.87 -13.11
N ASN A 122 -40.60 -9.01 -12.05
CA ASN A 122 -40.11 -8.87 -10.68
C ASN A 122 -39.09 -9.96 -10.29
N SER A 123 -39.28 -11.20 -10.74
CA SER A 123 -38.32 -12.28 -10.52
C SER A 123 -36.97 -12.00 -11.21
N ILE A 124 -36.99 -11.49 -12.44
CA ILE A 124 -35.75 -11.09 -13.15
C ILE A 124 -35.03 -9.97 -12.40
N ASN A 125 -35.77 -8.95 -11.93
CA ASN A 125 -35.17 -7.86 -11.14
C ASN A 125 -34.57 -8.35 -9.82
N ASN A 126 -35.22 -9.31 -9.14
CA ASN A 126 -34.66 -9.94 -7.94
C ASN A 126 -33.40 -10.74 -8.25
N PHE A 127 -33.42 -11.52 -9.34
CA PHE A 127 -32.23 -12.24 -9.81
C PHE A 127 -31.07 -11.29 -10.07
N LEU A 128 -31.27 -10.23 -10.85
CA LEU A 128 -30.23 -9.26 -11.19
C LEU A 128 -29.65 -8.57 -9.95
N ARG A 129 -30.49 -8.23 -8.97
CA ARG A 129 -30.03 -7.68 -7.68
C ARG A 129 -29.15 -8.68 -6.93
N ASP A 130 -29.62 -9.92 -6.78
CA ASP A 130 -28.92 -10.94 -6.00
C ASP A 130 -27.63 -11.38 -6.70
N ARG A 131 -27.64 -11.46 -8.04
CA ARG A 131 -26.47 -11.73 -8.89
C ARG A 131 -25.45 -10.61 -8.85
N ALA A 132 -25.87 -9.35 -8.91
CA ALA A 132 -24.98 -8.20 -8.75
C ALA A 132 -24.29 -8.22 -7.39
N ALA A 133 -25.03 -8.51 -6.31
CA ALA A 133 -24.45 -8.64 -4.97
C ALA A 133 -23.44 -9.80 -4.88
N TYR A 134 -23.75 -10.95 -5.48
CA TYR A 134 -22.81 -12.07 -5.57
C TYR A 134 -21.55 -11.69 -6.34
N VAL A 135 -21.67 -11.09 -7.53
CA VAL A 135 -20.51 -10.68 -8.34
C VAL A 135 -19.62 -9.73 -7.56
N LEU A 136 -20.18 -8.71 -6.91
CA LEU A 136 -19.42 -7.78 -6.08
C LEU A 136 -18.67 -8.49 -4.94
N SER A 137 -19.25 -9.55 -4.36
CA SER A 137 -18.59 -10.34 -3.31
C SER A 137 -17.41 -11.19 -3.81
N GLN A 138 -17.30 -11.43 -5.12
CA GLN A 138 -16.24 -12.23 -5.74
C GLN A 138 -15.13 -11.37 -6.37
N ILE A 139 -15.34 -10.05 -6.51
CA ILE A 139 -14.29 -9.14 -6.96
C ILE A 139 -13.31 -8.90 -5.81
N PRO A 140 -11.98 -9.08 -6.02
CA PRO A 140 -10.98 -8.79 -5.00
C PRO A 140 -11.11 -7.37 -4.46
N SER A 141 -11.59 -7.26 -3.22
CA SER A 141 -11.83 -5.99 -2.53
C SER A 141 -10.84 -5.73 -1.39
N ASP A 142 -10.02 -6.73 -1.04
CA ASP A 142 -9.02 -6.57 0.00
C ASP A 142 -8.05 -5.44 -0.40
N GLY A 143 -7.77 -4.54 0.54
CA GLY A 143 -6.78 -3.48 0.37
C GLY A 143 -5.37 -4.04 0.19
N LEU A 144 -4.38 -3.16 0.12
CA LEU A 144 -2.99 -3.58 0.00
C LEU A 144 -2.55 -4.31 1.28
N THR A 145 -2.21 -5.60 1.15
CA THR A 145 -1.60 -6.37 2.24
C THR A 145 -0.13 -6.68 1.93
N VAL A 146 0.67 -6.91 2.98
CA VAL A 146 2.05 -7.37 2.87
C VAL A 146 2.32 -8.45 3.92
N THR A 147 2.99 -9.51 3.51
CA THR A 147 3.37 -10.65 4.35
C THR A 147 4.77 -11.14 3.97
N SER A 148 5.43 -11.80 4.92
CA SER A 148 6.73 -12.44 4.74
C SER A 148 6.73 -13.81 5.42
N SER A 149 7.54 -14.74 4.93
CA SER A 149 7.79 -16.04 5.58
C SER A 149 8.87 -15.98 6.67
N LEU A 150 9.50 -14.81 6.89
CA LEU A 150 10.53 -14.64 7.90
C LEU A 150 9.98 -14.87 9.33
N PRO A 151 10.78 -15.49 10.22
CA PRO A 151 10.40 -15.62 11.62
C PRO A 151 10.35 -14.26 12.31
N LYS A 152 9.35 -14.04 13.18
CA LYS A 152 9.32 -12.87 14.06
C LYS A 152 10.26 -13.06 15.26
N VAL A 153 11.12 -12.09 15.51
CA VAL A 153 11.99 -12.02 16.69
C VAL A 153 11.83 -10.65 17.34
N GLY A 154 11.32 -10.65 18.57
CA GLY A 154 10.78 -9.44 19.18
C GLY A 154 9.62 -8.92 18.31
N GLU A 155 9.74 -7.68 17.84
CA GLU A 155 8.75 -7.04 16.98
C GLU A 155 9.06 -7.12 15.48
N PHE A 156 10.27 -7.56 15.10
CA PHE A 156 10.73 -7.52 13.71
C PHE A 156 10.63 -8.87 13.03
N ASN A 157 10.39 -8.87 11.72
CA ASN A 157 10.65 -10.03 10.87
C ASN A 157 12.17 -10.13 10.70
N ARG A 158 12.80 -11.20 11.19
CA ARG A 158 14.26 -11.32 11.19
C ARG A 158 14.74 -12.12 9.99
N SER A 159 15.67 -11.55 9.25
CA SER A 159 16.45 -12.21 8.20
C SER A 159 17.91 -12.30 8.62
N THR A 160 18.61 -13.36 8.19
CA THR A 160 20.08 -13.45 8.22
C THR A 160 20.68 -13.38 6.81
N SER A 161 19.83 -13.10 5.82
CA SER A 161 20.20 -12.91 4.42
C SER A 161 19.96 -11.44 4.06
N SER A 162 20.84 -10.88 3.21
CA SER A 162 20.75 -9.50 2.71
C SER A 162 19.62 -9.26 1.72
N GLU A 163 18.74 -10.24 1.53
CA GLU A 163 17.59 -10.16 0.63
C GLU A 163 16.35 -10.73 1.31
N VAL A 164 15.19 -10.16 1.01
CA VAL A 164 13.90 -10.68 1.46
C VAL A 164 12.90 -10.79 0.32
N ALA A 165 12.12 -11.86 0.38
CA ALA A 165 10.96 -12.06 -0.47
C ALA A 165 9.68 -11.66 0.27
N LEU A 166 8.78 -10.99 -0.45
CA LEU A 166 7.51 -10.49 0.09
C LEU A 166 6.37 -10.83 -0.84
N ARG A 167 5.17 -10.96 -0.27
CA ARG A 167 3.93 -11.19 -1.00
C ARG A 167 2.74 -10.52 -0.32
N GLY A 168 1.65 -10.36 -1.05
CA GLY A 168 0.39 -9.91 -0.48
C GLY A 168 -0.74 -9.93 -1.50
N THR A 169 -1.78 -9.17 -1.19
CA THR A 169 -2.97 -8.97 -2.02
C THR A 169 -3.17 -7.49 -2.30
N ILE A 170 -3.92 -7.21 -3.36
CA ILE A 170 -4.39 -5.87 -3.74
C ILE A 170 -5.83 -5.96 -4.23
N ASN A 171 -6.50 -4.82 -4.23
CA ASN A 171 -7.83 -4.72 -4.80
C ASN A 171 -7.82 -4.82 -6.34
N ASP A 172 -9.02 -4.87 -6.91
CA ASP A 172 -9.27 -4.91 -8.34
C ASP A 172 -8.83 -3.64 -9.09
N GLN A 173 -8.73 -2.50 -8.41
CA GLN A 173 -8.39 -1.21 -9.02
C GLN A 173 -6.89 -1.02 -9.25
N ALA A 174 -6.04 -1.64 -8.43
CA ALA A 174 -4.60 -1.54 -8.56
C ALA A 174 -4.10 -2.12 -9.90
N LYS A 175 -3.10 -1.52 -10.52
CA LYS A 175 -2.47 -2.04 -11.76
C LYS A 175 -1.00 -2.34 -11.57
N SER A 176 -0.40 -1.82 -10.51
CA SER A 176 0.96 -2.13 -10.12
C SER A 176 1.14 -2.03 -8.62
N VAL A 177 2.15 -2.74 -8.12
CA VAL A 177 2.63 -2.69 -6.74
C VAL A 177 4.12 -2.46 -6.77
N THR A 178 4.62 -1.59 -5.92
CA THR A 178 6.07 -1.41 -5.74
C THR A 178 6.46 -1.66 -4.29
N VAL A 179 7.62 -2.27 -4.08
CA VAL A 179 8.28 -2.33 -2.76
C VAL A 179 9.57 -1.52 -2.84
N ASN A 180 9.69 -0.46 -2.03
CA ASN A 180 10.78 0.52 -2.11
C ASN A 180 11.02 1.02 -3.55
N GLY A 181 9.94 1.24 -4.30
CA GLY A 181 9.99 1.64 -5.72
C GLY A 181 10.29 0.50 -6.71
N GLN A 182 10.67 -0.70 -6.27
CA GLN A 182 10.88 -1.86 -7.14
C GLN A 182 9.55 -2.52 -7.49
N LEU A 183 9.30 -2.74 -8.78
CA LEU A 183 8.06 -3.32 -9.28
C LEU A 183 7.90 -4.78 -8.84
N ALA A 184 6.78 -5.09 -8.18
CA ALA A 184 6.38 -6.46 -7.85
C ALA A 184 5.57 -7.09 -9.00
N THR A 185 5.55 -8.42 -9.04
CA THR A 185 4.73 -9.17 -10.00
C THR A 185 3.33 -9.36 -9.42
N ILE A 186 2.29 -9.07 -10.19
CA ILE A 186 0.90 -9.35 -9.83
C ILE A 186 0.43 -10.58 -10.61
N THR A 187 -0.17 -11.55 -9.94
CA THR A 187 -0.64 -12.80 -10.55
C THR A 187 -2.07 -13.17 -10.12
N GLY A 188 -2.71 -13.98 -10.95
CA GLY A 188 -3.99 -14.62 -10.62
C GLY A 188 -5.22 -13.72 -10.61
N ARG A 189 -6.36 -14.36 -10.42
CA ARG A 189 -7.69 -13.73 -10.24
C ARG A 189 -7.88 -13.19 -8.84
N GLU A 190 -7.15 -13.77 -7.90
CA GLU A 190 -7.09 -13.39 -6.50
C GLU A 190 -6.28 -12.10 -6.29
N ARG A 191 -5.63 -11.60 -7.35
CA ARG A 191 -4.89 -10.33 -7.34
C ARG A 191 -3.81 -10.32 -6.26
N THR A 192 -3.05 -11.41 -6.23
CA THR A 192 -1.89 -11.53 -5.35
C THR A 192 -0.69 -10.85 -6.01
N TRP A 193 0.23 -10.34 -5.20
CA TRP A 193 1.49 -9.81 -5.67
C TRP A 193 2.65 -10.48 -4.94
N SER A 194 3.80 -10.58 -5.59
CA SER A 194 5.04 -11.09 -5.01
C SER A 194 6.29 -10.41 -5.59
N ILE A 195 7.36 -10.41 -4.79
CA ILE A 195 8.71 -9.97 -5.18
C ILE A 195 9.73 -10.83 -4.44
N GLY A 196 10.80 -11.24 -5.13
CA GLY A 196 11.83 -12.13 -4.56
C GLY A 196 11.39 -13.59 -4.35
N GLU A 197 10.15 -13.94 -4.68
CA GLU A 197 9.65 -15.31 -4.71
C GLU A 197 9.72 -15.80 -6.16
N GLY A 198 10.53 -16.82 -6.44
CA GLY A 198 10.85 -17.27 -7.79
C GLY A 198 9.61 -17.45 -8.68
N ASN A 199 9.43 -16.51 -9.60
CA ASN A 199 8.62 -16.70 -10.81
C ASN A 199 9.60 -17.01 -11.95
N ASP A 200 9.27 -17.98 -12.81
CA ASP A 200 10.14 -18.47 -13.90
C ASP A 200 10.79 -17.31 -14.67
N GLY A 201 12.13 -17.33 -14.77
CA GLY A 201 12.90 -16.33 -15.51
C GLY A 201 12.70 -16.40 -17.03
N PRO A 202 13.46 -15.62 -17.83
CA PRO A 202 13.37 -15.69 -19.29
C PRO A 202 13.60 -17.12 -19.80
N ALA A 203 12.69 -17.59 -20.66
CA ALA A 203 12.77 -18.92 -21.27
C ALA A 203 13.99 -19.04 -22.18
N THR A 204 14.77 -20.11 -22.00
CA THR A 204 15.83 -20.54 -22.91
C THR A 204 15.34 -21.74 -23.72
N THR A 205 15.21 -21.58 -25.04
CA THR A 205 14.84 -22.69 -25.93
C THR A 205 16.03 -23.64 -26.11
N LEU A 206 15.95 -24.84 -25.53
CA LEU A 206 16.95 -25.90 -25.62
C LEU A 206 16.82 -26.71 -26.92
N VAL A 207 15.58 -26.96 -27.36
CA VAL A 207 15.25 -27.54 -28.66
C VAL A 207 14.08 -26.76 -29.23
N ALA A 208 14.26 -26.07 -30.35
CA ALA A 208 13.18 -25.31 -30.98
C ALA A 208 12.24 -26.22 -31.79
N ARG A 209 10.98 -25.81 -31.96
CA ARG A 209 10.07 -26.41 -32.95
C ARG A 209 10.73 -26.46 -34.33
N ASN A 210 10.33 -27.43 -35.15
CA ASN A 210 10.85 -27.62 -36.50
C ASN A 210 12.37 -27.91 -36.54
N SER A 211 12.94 -28.29 -35.39
CA SER A 211 14.34 -28.74 -35.31
C SER A 211 14.60 -29.94 -36.23
N THR A 212 15.84 -30.08 -36.67
CA THR A 212 16.30 -31.30 -37.34
C THR A 212 16.51 -32.42 -36.33
N TRP A 213 15.89 -33.58 -36.60
CA TRP A 213 15.98 -34.81 -35.81
C TRP A 213 16.71 -35.90 -36.60
N LYS A 214 17.35 -36.82 -35.88
CA LYS A 214 17.71 -38.14 -36.40
C LYS A 214 16.49 -39.05 -36.30
N TYR A 215 16.23 -39.88 -37.29
CA TYR A 215 15.08 -40.77 -37.28
C TYR A 215 15.34 -42.14 -37.90
N LEU A 216 14.60 -43.13 -37.42
CA LEU A 216 14.59 -44.51 -37.91
C LEU A 216 13.15 -44.93 -38.22
N ASP A 217 12.90 -45.20 -39.50
CA ASP A 217 11.58 -45.39 -40.12
C ASP A 217 11.50 -46.74 -40.87
N ASN A 218 12.08 -47.79 -40.29
CA ASN A 218 12.19 -49.11 -40.94
C ASN A 218 11.41 -50.23 -40.21
N GLY A 219 10.65 -49.88 -39.16
CA GLY A 219 9.85 -50.81 -38.36
C GLY A 219 10.64 -51.82 -37.53
N SER A 220 11.95 -51.65 -37.37
CA SER A 220 12.78 -52.58 -36.61
C SER A 220 12.72 -52.29 -35.11
N ASN A 221 12.65 -53.35 -34.29
CA ASN A 221 12.69 -53.25 -32.83
C ASN A 221 14.07 -52.79 -32.33
N GLN A 222 14.13 -51.60 -31.73
CA GLN A 222 15.37 -51.04 -31.18
C GLN A 222 15.66 -51.45 -29.72
N GLY A 223 14.76 -52.20 -29.08
CA GLY A 223 14.83 -52.47 -27.65
C GLY A 223 14.82 -51.18 -26.83
N THR A 224 15.65 -51.10 -25.78
CA THR A 224 15.74 -49.91 -24.91
C THR A 224 17.07 -49.17 -25.00
N ALA A 225 18.10 -49.77 -25.61
CA ALA A 225 19.45 -49.20 -25.67
C ALA A 225 19.50 -47.87 -26.43
N TRP A 226 18.62 -47.69 -27.43
CA TRP A 226 18.51 -46.45 -28.20
C TRP A 226 18.00 -45.25 -27.41
N ARG A 227 17.57 -45.41 -26.16
CA ARG A 227 17.14 -44.31 -25.29
C ARG A 227 18.32 -43.61 -24.62
N ALA A 228 19.46 -44.31 -24.50
CA ALA A 228 20.64 -43.80 -23.81
C ALA A 228 21.35 -42.68 -24.60
N ALA A 229 22.00 -41.76 -23.89
CA ALA A 229 22.71 -40.63 -24.49
C ALA A 229 23.91 -41.06 -25.35
N ASP A 230 24.55 -42.18 -25.03
CA ASP A 230 25.73 -42.71 -25.72
C ASP A 230 25.41 -43.67 -26.88
N PHE A 231 24.13 -43.93 -27.16
CA PHE A 231 23.72 -44.74 -28.31
C PHE A 231 24.22 -44.14 -29.63
N ASN A 232 24.81 -45.00 -30.47
CA ASN A 232 25.32 -44.61 -31.78
C ASN A 232 24.22 -44.65 -32.85
N ASP A 233 23.67 -43.48 -33.15
CA ASP A 233 22.64 -43.26 -34.18
C ASP A 233 23.21 -42.73 -35.52
N THR A 234 24.53 -42.85 -35.75
CA THR A 234 25.16 -42.30 -36.97
C THR A 234 24.58 -42.84 -38.28
N ALA A 235 24.05 -44.07 -38.25
CA ALA A 235 23.38 -44.71 -39.39
C ALA A 235 21.92 -44.25 -39.60
N TRP A 236 21.33 -43.48 -38.67
CA TRP A 236 19.96 -42.98 -38.78
C TRP A 236 19.90 -41.81 -39.76
N LYS A 237 18.76 -41.73 -40.47
CA LYS A 237 18.45 -40.62 -41.38
C LYS A 237 18.25 -39.33 -40.57
N SER A 238 18.22 -38.18 -41.25
CA SER A 238 18.00 -36.89 -40.59
C SER A 238 17.12 -35.96 -41.42
N GLY A 239 16.23 -35.23 -40.76
CA GLY A 239 15.30 -34.30 -41.41
C GLY A 239 14.68 -33.33 -40.40
N ALA A 240 14.17 -32.20 -40.89
CA ALA A 240 13.48 -31.19 -40.07
C ALA A 240 12.06 -31.65 -39.72
N ALA A 241 11.65 -31.40 -38.48
CA ALA A 241 10.26 -31.52 -38.09
C ALA A 241 9.41 -30.43 -38.79
N GLU A 242 8.13 -30.63 -39.08
CA GLU A 242 7.31 -31.81 -38.76
C GLU A 242 7.74 -33.06 -39.55
N LEU A 243 7.97 -34.17 -38.83
CA LEU A 243 8.33 -35.45 -39.43
C LEU A 243 7.12 -36.37 -39.45
N GLY A 244 6.74 -36.86 -40.62
CA GLY A 244 5.48 -37.55 -40.75
C GLY A 244 5.16 -38.16 -42.12
N TYR A 245 3.90 -38.53 -42.34
CA TYR A 245 3.31 -38.75 -43.66
C TYR A 245 1.78 -38.59 -43.54
N GLY A 246 1.08 -38.31 -44.65
CA GLY A 246 -0.38 -38.37 -44.72
C GLY A 246 -1.11 -37.02 -44.79
N ASP A 247 -0.57 -35.97 -44.17
CA ASP A 247 -1.26 -34.70 -43.90
C ASP A 247 -0.86 -33.55 -44.84
N GLY A 248 0.32 -33.63 -45.46
CA GLY A 248 0.81 -32.67 -46.44
C GLY A 248 1.42 -31.40 -45.86
N ASP A 249 1.55 -31.30 -44.54
CA ASP A 249 2.29 -30.27 -43.80
C ASP A 249 3.68 -30.77 -43.32
N GLU A 250 4.06 -32.01 -43.65
CA GLU A 250 5.31 -32.59 -43.20
C GLU A 250 6.50 -32.00 -43.96
N GLN A 251 7.43 -31.43 -43.18
CA GLN A 251 8.69 -30.96 -43.73
C GLN A 251 9.62 -32.12 -44.10
N THR A 252 9.52 -33.24 -43.39
CA THR A 252 10.23 -34.49 -43.72
C THR A 252 9.26 -35.67 -43.74
N VAL A 253 9.08 -36.25 -44.92
CA VAL A 253 8.27 -37.48 -45.06
C VAL A 253 9.06 -38.70 -44.56
N VAL A 254 8.53 -39.43 -43.58
CA VAL A 254 9.08 -40.70 -43.06
C VAL A 254 8.47 -41.90 -43.79
N ASN A 255 9.22 -43.00 -43.88
CA ASN A 255 8.74 -44.21 -44.55
C ASN A 255 7.69 -44.94 -43.69
N SER A 256 6.44 -44.96 -44.17
CA SER A 256 5.33 -45.66 -43.50
C SER A 256 5.47 -47.19 -43.48
N GLY A 257 6.35 -47.77 -44.32
CA GLY A 257 6.39 -49.21 -44.56
C GLY A 257 5.42 -49.68 -45.65
N PRO A 258 5.31 -51.00 -45.89
CA PRO A 258 4.48 -51.56 -46.95
C PRO A 258 2.99 -51.22 -46.81
N SER A 259 2.29 -51.06 -47.95
CA SER A 259 0.85 -50.84 -47.98
C SER A 259 0.10 -51.98 -47.24
N ASN A 260 -0.73 -51.63 -46.25
CA ASN A 260 -1.46 -52.53 -45.34
C ASN A 260 -0.61 -53.29 -44.30
N ASN A 261 0.64 -52.89 -44.09
CA ASN A 261 1.48 -53.36 -43.00
C ASN A 261 2.44 -52.22 -42.59
N LYS A 262 1.85 -51.07 -42.22
CA LYS A 262 2.61 -49.89 -41.84
C LYS A 262 3.38 -50.14 -40.55
N TYR A 263 4.51 -49.47 -40.40
CA TYR A 263 5.31 -49.57 -39.20
C TYR A 263 4.60 -48.88 -38.04
N LEU A 264 4.34 -49.62 -36.96
CA LEU A 264 3.65 -49.09 -35.79
C LEU A 264 4.48 -48.04 -35.05
N THR A 265 5.81 -48.18 -35.03
CA THR A 265 6.68 -47.27 -34.29
C THR A 265 7.71 -46.61 -35.20
N THR A 266 7.84 -45.29 -35.03
CA THR A 266 8.93 -44.49 -35.61
C THR A 266 9.76 -43.89 -34.47
N TYR A 267 11.08 -43.96 -34.61
CA TYR A 267 12.00 -43.49 -33.59
C TYR A 267 12.68 -42.18 -34.00
N PHE A 268 12.82 -41.25 -33.05
CA PHE A 268 13.46 -39.96 -33.24
C PHE A 268 14.51 -39.71 -32.16
N ARG A 269 15.62 -39.06 -32.52
CA ARG A 269 16.68 -38.65 -31.59
C ARG A 269 17.18 -37.24 -31.90
N LYS A 270 17.42 -36.45 -30.84
CA LYS A 270 17.96 -35.10 -30.92
C LYS A 270 19.02 -34.89 -29.86
N GLU A 271 20.20 -34.51 -30.30
CA GLU A 271 21.25 -33.99 -29.43
C GLU A 271 21.13 -32.47 -29.31
N PHE A 272 21.34 -31.96 -28.10
CA PHE A 272 21.46 -30.54 -27.80
C PHE A 272 22.48 -30.33 -26.67
N THR A 273 22.97 -29.10 -26.53
CA THR A 273 24.00 -28.76 -25.54
C THR A 273 23.51 -27.76 -24.53
N VAL A 274 23.80 -28.00 -23.26
CA VAL A 274 23.51 -27.11 -22.13
C VAL A 274 24.82 -26.62 -21.53
N ALA A 275 25.01 -25.30 -21.39
CA ALA A 275 26.24 -24.75 -20.83
C ALA A 275 26.30 -24.92 -19.30
N ASP A 276 25.19 -24.59 -18.63
CA ASP A 276 25.04 -24.67 -17.17
C ASP A 276 23.63 -25.17 -16.83
N ALA A 277 23.52 -26.47 -16.54
CA ALA A 277 22.27 -27.15 -16.22
C ALA A 277 21.76 -26.77 -14.83
N GLU A 278 22.65 -26.42 -13.90
CA GLU A 278 22.28 -26.00 -12.54
C GLU A 278 21.64 -24.61 -12.52
N SER A 279 21.78 -23.83 -13.60
CA SER A 279 21.13 -22.52 -13.74
C SER A 279 19.61 -22.58 -13.95
N PHE A 280 19.09 -23.74 -14.38
CA PHE A 280 17.67 -23.91 -14.69
C PHE A 280 16.90 -24.47 -13.49
N VAL A 281 15.75 -23.86 -13.19
CA VAL A 281 14.88 -24.24 -12.05
C VAL A 281 13.58 -24.90 -12.46
N SER A 282 13.16 -24.73 -13.72
CA SER A 282 12.03 -25.43 -14.31
C SER A 282 12.28 -25.68 -15.79
N MET A 283 11.62 -26.71 -16.36
CA MET A 283 11.60 -26.94 -17.81
C MET A 283 10.20 -27.32 -18.28
N ARG A 284 9.94 -27.00 -19.55
CA ARG A 284 8.71 -27.33 -20.25
C ARG A 284 9.02 -28.00 -21.58
N LEU A 285 8.38 -29.14 -21.82
CA LEU A 285 8.38 -29.85 -23.08
C LEU A 285 7.02 -29.65 -23.77
N SER A 286 7.03 -29.23 -25.02
CA SER A 286 5.83 -29.17 -25.87
C SER A 286 5.92 -30.23 -26.96
N LEU A 287 4.98 -31.20 -26.99
CA LEU A 287 4.97 -32.33 -27.91
C LEU A 287 3.77 -32.26 -28.86
N LEU A 288 4.04 -32.33 -30.16
CA LEU A 288 3.07 -32.68 -31.20
C LEU A 288 3.39 -34.08 -31.67
N ARG A 289 2.37 -34.93 -31.68
CA ARG A 289 2.45 -36.36 -31.98
C ARG A 289 1.11 -36.81 -32.54
N ASP A 290 1.18 -37.73 -33.49
CA ASP A 290 0.04 -38.56 -33.88
C ASP A 290 -0.04 -39.80 -32.98
N ASP A 291 -1.27 -40.17 -32.63
CA ASP A 291 -1.66 -41.26 -31.76
C ASP A 291 -0.96 -41.24 -30.39
N GLY A 292 0.17 -41.94 -30.20
CA GLY A 292 0.83 -42.05 -28.89
C GLY A 292 2.35 -41.88 -28.93
N ALA A 293 2.95 -41.41 -27.84
CA ALA A 293 4.40 -41.19 -27.78
C ALA A 293 5.01 -41.41 -26.40
N ALA A 294 6.27 -41.83 -26.38
CA ALA A 294 7.11 -41.82 -25.18
C ALA A 294 8.42 -41.05 -25.46
N VAL A 295 8.76 -40.13 -24.56
CA VAL A 295 9.94 -39.26 -24.64
C VAL A 295 10.89 -39.58 -23.50
N TYR A 296 12.16 -39.72 -23.84
CA TYR A 296 13.26 -39.96 -22.93
C TYR A 296 14.27 -38.82 -22.99
N LEU A 297 14.70 -38.32 -21.83
CA LEU A 297 15.83 -37.41 -21.69
C LEU A 297 16.98 -38.16 -21.03
N ASN A 298 18.11 -38.27 -21.73
CA ASN A 298 19.31 -38.96 -21.24
C ASN A 298 19.03 -40.40 -20.76
N GLY A 299 18.04 -41.08 -21.36
CA GLY A 299 17.62 -42.43 -21.01
C GLY A 299 16.54 -42.54 -19.93
N VAL A 300 16.17 -41.44 -19.28
CA VAL A 300 15.06 -41.36 -18.31
C VAL A 300 13.78 -41.00 -19.04
N GLU A 301 12.70 -41.75 -18.81
CA GLU A 301 11.37 -41.43 -19.38
C GLU A 301 10.83 -40.16 -18.71
N ILE A 302 10.50 -39.14 -19.51
CA ILE A 302 9.99 -37.85 -19.02
C ILE A 302 8.55 -37.59 -19.45
N VAL A 303 8.10 -38.22 -20.54
CA VAL A 303 6.71 -38.11 -21.03
C VAL A 303 6.29 -39.47 -21.57
N ARG A 304 5.05 -39.88 -21.25
CA ARG A 304 4.33 -40.97 -21.91
C ARG A 304 2.90 -40.49 -22.11
N ASP A 305 2.52 -40.30 -23.37
CA ASP A 305 1.21 -39.77 -23.75
C ASP A 305 0.50 -40.74 -24.69
N ASN A 306 -0.77 -41.01 -24.41
CA ASN A 306 -1.64 -41.96 -25.13
C ASN A 306 -1.02 -43.36 -25.40
N LEU A 307 -0.10 -43.82 -24.54
CA LEU A 307 0.57 -45.13 -24.65
C LEU A 307 0.46 -45.95 -23.36
N PRO A 308 0.21 -47.28 -23.43
CA PRO A 308 0.20 -48.12 -22.25
C PRO A 308 1.56 -48.16 -21.52
N ALA A 309 1.53 -48.43 -20.22
CA ALA A 309 2.74 -48.69 -19.45
C ALA A 309 3.48 -49.92 -20.01
N ASN A 310 4.81 -49.82 -20.10
CA ASN A 310 5.67 -50.87 -20.67
C ASN A 310 5.37 -51.23 -22.14
N ALA A 311 4.85 -50.29 -22.94
CA ALA A 311 4.67 -50.49 -24.37
C ALA A 311 5.98 -50.98 -25.05
N GLY A 312 5.87 -52.04 -25.85
CA GLY A 312 6.93 -52.47 -26.76
C GLY A 312 6.73 -51.83 -28.14
N TYR A 313 7.71 -51.96 -29.03
CA TYR A 313 7.66 -51.38 -30.40
C TYR A 313 6.47 -51.84 -31.28
N ASN A 314 5.75 -52.88 -30.86
CA ASN A 314 4.58 -53.42 -31.54
C ASN A 314 3.29 -53.20 -30.74
N THR A 315 3.34 -52.42 -29.67
CA THR A 315 2.18 -51.98 -28.89
C THR A 315 1.57 -50.77 -29.59
N GLN A 316 0.26 -50.83 -29.83
CA GLN A 316 -0.50 -49.73 -30.41
C GLN A 316 -0.70 -48.60 -29.39
N ALA A 317 -0.95 -47.38 -29.88
CA ALA A 317 -1.48 -46.31 -29.05
C ALA A 317 -2.83 -46.71 -28.42
N SER A 318 -3.18 -46.07 -27.31
CA SER A 318 -4.36 -46.45 -26.52
C SER A 318 -5.66 -46.00 -27.17
N ASN A 319 -5.62 -44.88 -27.88
CA ASN A 319 -6.71 -44.31 -28.66
C ASN A 319 -6.17 -43.80 -30.00
N ASN A 320 -7.04 -43.75 -31.02
CA ASN A 320 -6.77 -42.99 -32.23
C ASN A 320 -6.90 -41.48 -31.92
N VAL A 321 -5.94 -40.68 -32.36
CA VAL A 321 -5.97 -39.21 -32.30
C VAL A 321 -6.26 -38.69 -33.70
N GLY A 322 -7.20 -37.76 -33.83
CA GLY A 322 -7.63 -37.26 -35.15
C GLY A 322 -8.05 -35.79 -35.13
N GLY A 323 -7.95 -35.10 -36.26
CA GLY A 323 -8.46 -33.74 -36.44
C GLY A 323 -7.58 -32.65 -35.84
N GLY A 324 -8.13 -31.80 -34.96
CA GLY A 324 -7.39 -30.66 -34.38
C GLY A 324 -6.30 -31.05 -33.38
N GLU A 325 -6.44 -32.22 -32.75
CA GLU A 325 -5.51 -32.71 -31.72
C GLU A 325 -4.17 -33.17 -32.30
N GLU A 326 -4.12 -33.60 -33.56
CA GLU A 326 -2.90 -33.98 -34.28
C GLU A 326 -2.00 -32.76 -34.58
N ARG A 327 -2.58 -31.56 -34.57
CA ARG A 327 -1.89 -30.27 -34.82
C ARG A 327 -1.60 -29.48 -33.55
N THR A 328 -1.90 -30.05 -32.39
CA THR A 328 -1.79 -29.37 -31.10
C THR A 328 -0.51 -29.79 -30.38
N PHE A 329 0.20 -28.82 -29.82
CA PHE A 329 1.31 -29.08 -28.92
C PHE A 329 0.78 -29.26 -27.50
N PHE A 330 1.10 -30.39 -26.87
CA PHE A 330 0.76 -30.70 -25.50
C PHE A 330 1.96 -30.41 -24.59
N GLU A 331 1.73 -29.65 -23.52
CA GLU A 331 2.78 -29.20 -22.61
C GLU A 331 2.95 -30.15 -21.43
N PHE A 332 4.21 -30.47 -21.10
CA PHE A 332 4.61 -31.32 -19.99
C PHE A 332 5.71 -30.65 -19.19
N SER A 333 5.58 -30.67 -17.86
CA SER A 333 6.65 -30.24 -16.96
C SER A 333 7.74 -31.31 -16.90
N VAL A 334 9.01 -30.90 -16.94
CA VAL A 334 10.18 -31.79 -16.90
C VAL A 334 11.14 -31.34 -15.80
N ASP A 335 11.65 -32.30 -15.04
CA ASP A 335 12.64 -32.04 -13.98
C ASP A 335 14.00 -31.61 -14.59
N PRO A 336 14.48 -30.38 -14.32
CA PRO A 336 15.78 -29.90 -14.81
C PRO A 336 16.96 -30.72 -14.25
N ALA A 337 16.80 -31.44 -13.14
CA ALA A 337 17.86 -32.30 -12.58
C ALA A 337 18.27 -33.46 -13.51
N LEU A 338 17.50 -33.71 -14.56
CA LEU A 338 17.80 -34.70 -15.61
C LEU A 338 18.76 -34.16 -16.68
N LEU A 339 19.01 -32.85 -16.71
CA LEU A 339 20.02 -32.24 -17.57
C LEU A 339 21.43 -32.46 -17.01
N VAL A 340 22.40 -32.53 -17.91
CA VAL A 340 23.82 -32.50 -17.56
C VAL A 340 24.53 -31.36 -18.30
N ASN A 341 25.60 -30.82 -17.72
CA ASN A 341 26.45 -29.86 -18.42
C ASN A 341 27.05 -30.52 -19.68
N GLY A 342 27.00 -29.78 -20.78
CA GLY A 342 27.38 -30.27 -22.09
C GLY A 342 26.26 -31.02 -22.79
N ARG A 343 26.54 -32.25 -23.21
CA ARG A 343 25.73 -33.01 -24.18
C ARG A 343 24.52 -33.68 -23.52
N ASN A 344 23.33 -33.38 -24.05
CA ASN A 344 22.06 -34.01 -23.67
C ASN A 344 21.37 -34.59 -24.90
N VAL A 345 20.56 -35.63 -24.70
CA VAL A 345 19.83 -36.31 -25.78
C VAL A 345 18.37 -36.50 -25.42
N LEU A 346 17.48 -36.06 -26.32
CA LEU A 346 16.09 -36.48 -26.38
C LEU A 346 15.95 -37.66 -27.33
N ALA A 347 15.22 -38.68 -26.90
CA ALA A 347 14.88 -39.87 -27.68
C ALA A 347 13.36 -40.09 -27.60
N VAL A 348 12.69 -40.24 -28.73
CA VAL A 348 11.22 -40.32 -28.82
C VAL A 348 10.81 -41.54 -29.64
N GLU A 349 9.81 -42.28 -29.16
CA GLU A 349 9.09 -43.28 -29.95
C GLU A 349 7.65 -42.82 -30.12
N VAL A 350 7.22 -42.70 -31.38
CA VAL A 350 5.82 -42.41 -31.74
C VAL A 350 5.19 -43.69 -32.24
N HIS A 351 3.99 -44.00 -31.74
CA HIS A 351 3.25 -45.22 -31.95
C HIS A 351 1.89 -44.93 -32.55
N GLN A 352 1.57 -45.66 -33.59
CA GLN A 352 0.28 -45.62 -34.27
C GLN A 352 -0.76 -46.49 -33.55
N ASP A 353 -2.03 -46.13 -33.62
CA ASP A 353 -3.16 -46.88 -33.07
C ASP A 353 -3.42 -48.15 -33.86
N ASN A 354 -3.07 -48.18 -35.17
CA ASN A 354 -3.21 -49.36 -36.00
C ASN A 354 -2.24 -49.44 -37.21
N GLY A 355 -2.02 -50.66 -37.72
CA GLY A 355 -1.11 -50.93 -38.84
C GLY A 355 -1.59 -50.48 -40.22
N SER A 356 -2.72 -49.78 -40.28
CA SER A 356 -3.31 -49.20 -41.49
C SER A 356 -3.52 -47.68 -41.41
N SER A 357 -3.02 -47.01 -40.36
CA SER A 357 -3.17 -45.56 -40.15
C SER A 357 -2.83 -44.77 -41.42
N SER A 358 -3.55 -43.69 -41.71
CA SER A 358 -3.30 -42.85 -42.88
C SER A 358 -2.03 -42.01 -42.72
N ASP A 359 -1.67 -41.69 -41.48
CA ASP A 359 -0.81 -40.59 -41.08
C ASP A 359 0.24 -40.97 -40.02
N VAL A 360 1.17 -40.05 -39.78
CA VAL A 360 1.96 -39.91 -38.54
C VAL A 360 2.52 -38.50 -38.51
N SER A 361 2.53 -37.86 -37.36
CA SER A 361 3.09 -36.51 -37.19
C SER A 361 3.94 -36.42 -35.92
N PHE A 362 5.04 -35.68 -35.99
CA PHE A 362 5.96 -35.48 -34.87
C PHE A 362 6.66 -34.12 -34.92
N ASN A 363 6.53 -33.36 -33.84
CA ASN A 363 7.29 -32.15 -33.56
C ASN A 363 7.49 -31.98 -32.05
N LEU A 364 8.57 -31.33 -31.63
CA LEU A 364 8.89 -31.16 -30.22
C LEU A 364 9.67 -29.89 -29.97
N GLU A 365 9.31 -29.19 -28.89
CA GLU A 365 10.07 -28.08 -28.31
C GLU A 365 10.42 -28.37 -26.84
N MET A 366 11.61 -27.97 -26.44
CA MET A 366 12.06 -28.00 -25.04
C MET A 366 12.54 -26.60 -24.67
N GLU A 367 11.94 -26.03 -23.64
CA GLU A 367 12.33 -24.77 -23.02
C GLU A 367 12.76 -25.03 -21.58
N ALA A 368 13.80 -24.31 -21.13
CA ALA A 368 14.23 -24.30 -19.75
C ALA A 368 14.22 -22.86 -19.22
N PHE A 369 13.83 -22.70 -17.97
CA PHE A 369 13.71 -21.39 -17.32
C PHE A 369 14.78 -21.30 -16.26
N ALA A 370 15.66 -20.31 -16.41
CA ALA A 370 16.60 -19.98 -15.36
C ALA A 370 15.86 -19.32 -14.20
N LEU A 371 16.50 -19.26 -13.02
CA LEU A 371 16.15 -18.18 -12.11
C LEU A 371 16.26 -16.88 -12.91
N GLY A 372 15.17 -16.14 -13.04
CA GLY A 372 15.32 -14.74 -13.39
C GLY A 372 16.18 -14.09 -12.31
N ASP A 373 16.92 -13.04 -12.65
CA ASP A 373 17.40 -12.08 -11.65
C ASP A 373 16.17 -11.43 -10.98
N VAL A 374 15.45 -12.18 -10.16
CA VAL A 374 14.46 -11.66 -9.23
C VAL A 374 15.17 -11.66 -7.89
N THR A 375 16.15 -10.76 -7.76
CA THR A 375 16.73 -10.46 -6.46
C THR A 375 15.58 -10.05 -5.54
N GLY A 376 15.56 -10.59 -4.33
CA GLY A 376 14.67 -10.08 -3.30
C GLY A 376 14.90 -8.60 -3.08
N ILE A 377 14.12 -8.00 -2.20
CA ILE A 377 14.42 -6.64 -1.77
C ILE A 377 15.74 -6.67 -0.99
N GLN A 378 16.74 -5.95 -1.50
CA GLN A 378 18.02 -5.80 -0.81
C GLN A 378 17.79 -5.13 0.55
N LEU A 379 18.48 -5.65 1.55
CA LEU A 379 18.43 -5.17 2.93
C LEU A 379 19.79 -4.59 3.30
N ASN A 380 19.78 -3.41 3.92
CA ASN A 380 20.95 -2.87 4.60
C ASN A 380 21.12 -3.56 5.96
N PRO A 381 22.34 -3.72 6.49
CA PRO A 381 22.55 -4.22 7.85
C PRO A 381 21.71 -3.45 8.87
N GLY A 382 20.90 -4.19 9.64
CA GLY A 382 19.99 -3.66 10.64
C GLY A 382 18.51 -3.63 10.23
N VAL A 383 17.74 -2.68 10.77
CA VAL A 383 16.28 -2.62 10.60
C VAL A 383 15.93 -1.81 9.35
N ASN A 384 15.25 -2.46 8.42
CA ASN A 384 14.82 -1.89 7.14
C ASN A 384 13.29 -1.74 7.15
N ARG A 385 12.80 -0.53 6.91
CA ARG A 385 11.38 -0.29 6.64
C ARG A 385 11.12 -0.39 5.14
N LEU A 386 10.45 -1.45 4.71
CA LEU A 386 10.12 -1.67 3.30
C LEU A 386 8.73 -1.11 3.01
N LEU A 387 8.68 0.02 2.32
CA LEU A 387 7.45 0.69 1.90
C LEU A 387 6.82 -0.06 0.73
N VAL A 388 5.56 -0.46 0.87
CA VAL A 388 4.77 -1.12 -0.17
C VAL A 388 3.66 -0.17 -0.61
N GLU A 389 3.55 0.08 -1.90
CA GLU A 389 2.55 0.99 -2.47
C GLU A 389 1.83 0.33 -3.64
N SER A 390 0.55 0.64 -3.80
CA SER A 390 -0.25 0.22 -4.96
C SER A 390 -0.76 1.43 -5.73
N PHE A 391 -0.86 1.29 -7.06
CA PHE A 391 -1.18 2.40 -7.96
C PHE A 391 -2.24 2.01 -8.99
N ASP A 392 -3.04 2.97 -9.44
CA ASP A 392 -4.05 2.79 -10.49
C ASP A 392 -3.47 2.77 -11.92
N GLY A 393 -2.18 3.08 -12.08
CA GLY A 393 -1.43 2.98 -13.32
C GLY A 393 -0.40 1.84 -13.31
N PRO A 394 0.15 1.49 -14.48
CA PRO A 394 1.20 0.48 -14.59
C PRO A 394 2.52 0.98 -14.00
N ALA A 395 3.40 0.06 -13.62
CA ALA A 395 4.79 0.33 -13.23
C ALA A 395 4.99 1.45 -12.18
N GLY A 396 4.12 1.53 -11.16
CA GLY A 396 4.21 2.54 -10.10
C GLY A 396 3.78 3.95 -10.51
N THR A 397 3.07 4.10 -11.63
CA THR A 397 2.57 5.40 -12.12
C THR A 397 1.09 5.60 -11.78
N GLY A 398 0.62 6.84 -11.87
CA GLY A 398 -0.78 7.18 -11.59
C GLY A 398 -1.00 7.62 -10.15
N ALA A 399 -2.25 7.58 -9.69
CA ALA A 399 -2.59 7.86 -8.31
C ALA A 399 -2.21 6.67 -7.43
N ARG A 400 -1.56 6.95 -6.30
CA ARG A 400 -1.38 5.96 -5.26
C ARG A 400 -2.75 5.64 -4.65
N LEU A 401 -3.12 4.37 -4.70
CA LEU A 401 -4.38 3.88 -4.15
C LEU A 401 -4.24 3.54 -2.67
N ASP A 402 -3.11 2.94 -2.28
CA ASP A 402 -2.87 2.48 -0.91
C ASP A 402 -1.37 2.38 -0.64
N SER A 403 -0.99 2.45 0.64
CA SER A 403 0.39 2.31 1.11
C SER A 403 0.46 1.63 2.48
N THR A 404 1.41 0.72 2.64
CA THR A 404 1.71 0.06 3.91
C THR A 404 3.21 -0.19 4.00
N PHE A 405 3.72 -0.75 5.10
CA PHE A 405 5.12 -1.12 5.21
C PHE A 405 5.29 -2.40 6.02
N ILE A 406 6.45 -3.04 5.84
CA ILE A 406 6.92 -4.13 6.68
C ILE A 406 8.34 -3.82 7.16
N ASP A 407 8.55 -3.91 8.48
CA ASP A 407 9.88 -3.76 9.07
C ASP A 407 10.59 -5.13 9.07
N VAL A 408 11.78 -5.19 8.48
CA VAL A 408 12.64 -6.38 8.38
C VAL A 408 13.99 -6.09 9.01
N TRP A 409 14.34 -6.85 10.05
CA TRP A 409 15.65 -6.78 10.68
C TRP A 409 16.60 -7.77 9.98
N TYR A 410 17.54 -7.25 9.20
CA TYR A 410 18.68 -8.01 8.69
C TYR A 410 19.77 -8.05 9.76
N ASP A 411 19.94 -9.22 10.36
CA ASP A 411 20.92 -9.52 11.38
C ASP A 411 22.04 -10.40 10.80
N ASP A 412 23.11 -9.76 10.34
CA ASP A 412 24.34 -10.40 9.87
C ASP A 412 25.31 -10.74 11.03
N GLY A 413 24.99 -10.30 12.25
CA GLY A 413 25.78 -10.49 13.46
C GLY A 413 26.82 -9.39 13.74
N ASP A 414 26.98 -8.42 12.85
CA ASP A 414 27.95 -7.32 13.00
C ASP A 414 27.28 -6.07 13.62
N VAL A 415 27.96 -5.44 14.58
CA VAL A 415 27.48 -4.21 15.25
C VAL A 415 28.67 -3.35 15.69
N GLN A 416 28.65 -2.07 15.35
CA GLN A 416 29.70 -1.11 15.74
C GLN A 416 29.35 -0.40 17.04
N ASN A 417 30.05 -0.72 18.13
CA ASN A 417 29.83 -0.04 19.41
C ASN A 417 30.49 1.36 19.42
N VAL A 418 29.73 2.38 19.79
CA VAL A 418 30.16 3.78 19.85
C VAL A 418 29.71 4.45 21.15
N SER A 419 30.57 5.30 21.73
CA SER A 419 30.27 6.16 22.88
C SER A 419 31.40 7.17 23.12
N GLY A 420 31.23 8.06 24.10
CA GLY A 420 32.22 9.08 24.44
C GLY A 420 32.18 10.26 23.48
N THR A 421 33.29 10.95 23.30
CA THR A 421 33.35 12.15 22.43
C THR A 421 33.98 11.80 21.09
N LEU A 422 33.31 12.17 20.00
CA LEU A 422 33.84 12.02 18.63
C LEU A 422 35.13 12.83 18.44
N PRO A 423 36.01 12.46 17.47
CA PRO A 423 37.35 13.04 17.32
C PRO A 423 37.42 14.53 16.95
N GLY A 424 36.29 15.21 16.73
CA GLY A 424 36.22 16.60 16.30
C GLY A 424 36.53 16.82 14.81
N THR A 425 37.04 15.80 14.11
CA THR A 425 37.01 15.72 12.64
C THR A 425 35.64 15.21 12.18
N PRO A 426 35.24 15.45 10.91
CA PRO A 426 34.04 14.84 10.36
C PRO A 426 34.06 13.31 10.50
N VAL A 427 32.94 12.75 10.95
CA VAL A 427 32.68 11.32 11.06
C VAL A 427 31.48 11.00 10.19
N VAL A 428 31.57 9.95 9.39
CA VAL A 428 30.48 9.43 8.58
C VAL A 428 30.13 8.04 9.09
N TRP A 429 28.85 7.81 9.36
CA TRP A 429 28.26 6.51 9.62
C TRP A 429 27.60 6.01 8.34
N THR A 430 28.15 4.93 7.78
CA THR A 430 27.70 4.33 6.53
C THR A 430 26.79 3.15 6.82
N THR A 431 25.89 2.80 5.90
CA THR A 431 25.07 1.59 6.02
C THR A 431 25.90 0.32 6.00
N ALA A 432 26.97 0.28 5.19
CA ALA A 432 27.83 -0.89 5.02
C ALA A 432 28.66 -1.21 6.28
N ASP A 433 29.01 -0.19 7.07
CA ASP A 433 29.73 -0.38 8.33
C ASP A 433 28.79 -0.49 9.54
N GLY A 434 27.52 -0.13 9.40
CA GLY A 434 26.49 -0.26 10.42
C GLY A 434 25.97 -1.71 10.59
N PRO A 435 25.02 -1.95 11.51
CA PRO A 435 24.40 -0.99 12.41
C PRO A 435 25.34 -0.48 13.52
N TYR A 436 25.09 0.74 14.00
CA TYR A 436 25.86 1.36 15.08
C TYR A 436 25.13 1.23 16.42
N ARG A 437 25.79 0.73 17.46
CA ARG A 437 25.24 0.65 18.81
C ARG A 437 25.84 1.70 19.72
N VAL A 438 25.04 2.70 20.09
CA VAL A 438 25.38 3.71 21.08
C VAL A 438 25.18 3.11 22.47
N ASN A 439 26.27 2.77 23.15
CA ASN A 439 26.26 2.06 24.43
C ASN A 439 26.45 2.96 25.67
N GLY A 440 26.23 4.27 25.50
CA GLY A 440 26.34 5.29 26.54
C GLY A 440 26.11 6.68 25.96
N LYS A 441 26.55 7.73 26.64
CA LYS A 441 26.49 9.09 26.07
C LYS A 441 27.53 9.26 24.97
N LEU A 442 27.10 9.58 23.76
CA LEU A 442 27.92 10.01 22.63
C LEU A 442 27.86 11.54 22.50
N VAL A 443 29.00 12.19 22.25
CA VAL A 443 29.08 13.65 22.09
C VAL A 443 29.68 14.00 20.74
N VAL A 444 28.93 14.76 19.93
CA VAL A 444 29.45 15.48 18.76
C VAL A 444 30.01 16.82 19.28
N PRO A 445 31.33 17.02 19.37
CA PRO A 445 31.91 18.23 19.97
C PRO A 445 31.65 19.47 19.10
N VAL A 446 31.85 20.68 19.65
CA VAL A 446 31.55 21.98 19.00
C VAL A 446 32.11 22.12 17.57
N ASN A 447 33.30 21.57 17.29
CA ASN A 447 33.90 21.62 15.95
C ASN A 447 33.72 20.34 15.13
N GLY A 448 33.02 19.34 15.69
CA GLY A 448 32.78 18.06 15.07
C GLY A 448 31.55 18.05 14.17
N ARG A 449 31.54 17.11 13.23
CA ARG A 449 30.39 16.77 12.40
C ARG A 449 30.16 15.28 12.45
N LEU A 450 28.92 14.87 12.67
CA LEU A 450 28.45 13.52 12.42
C LEU A 450 27.49 13.55 11.24
N THR A 451 27.80 12.77 10.20
CA THR A 451 26.91 12.50 9.08
C THR A 451 26.46 11.04 9.16
N ILE A 452 25.17 10.78 9.06
CA ILE A 452 24.59 9.44 9.06
C ILE A 452 23.93 9.23 7.69
N GLU A 453 24.39 8.23 6.95
CA GLU A 453 23.91 7.95 5.60
C GLU A 453 22.51 7.30 5.60
N PRO A 454 21.73 7.47 4.51
CA PRO A 454 20.42 6.85 4.36
C PRO A 454 20.43 5.34 4.64
N GLY A 455 19.38 4.83 5.28
CA GLY A 455 19.21 3.41 5.59
C GLY A 455 20.00 2.92 6.82
N THR A 456 20.81 3.78 7.43
CA THR A 456 21.63 3.38 8.58
C THR A 456 20.76 3.13 9.82
N SER A 457 20.96 1.99 10.46
CA SER A 457 20.39 1.69 11.78
C SER A 457 21.32 2.09 12.93
N VAL A 458 20.77 2.77 13.92
CA VAL A 458 21.44 3.20 15.16
C VAL A 458 20.67 2.64 16.36
N TYR A 459 21.30 1.70 17.06
CA TYR A 459 20.76 1.06 18.25
C TYR A 459 21.23 1.74 19.52
N PHE A 460 20.37 1.80 20.53
CA PHE A 460 20.69 2.44 21.80
C PHE A 460 20.52 1.49 22.97
N ASP A 461 21.52 1.47 23.85
CA ASP A 461 21.37 0.88 25.18
C ASP A 461 20.49 1.77 26.07
N ALA A 462 19.92 1.16 27.12
CA ALA A 462 19.10 1.89 28.09
C ALA A 462 19.82 3.14 28.62
N GLY A 463 19.17 4.30 28.50
CA GLY A 463 19.70 5.59 28.94
C GLY A 463 20.87 6.16 28.12
N ALA A 464 21.27 5.53 27.01
CA ALA A 464 22.23 6.09 26.06
C ALA A 464 21.68 7.36 25.38
N SER A 465 22.54 8.23 24.83
CA SER A 465 22.10 9.44 24.12
C SER A 465 23.14 9.94 23.15
N ILE A 466 22.72 10.82 22.22
CA ILE A 466 23.63 11.63 21.42
C ILE A 466 23.48 13.08 21.86
N GLU A 467 24.54 13.71 22.37
CA GLU A 467 24.60 15.15 22.60
C GLU A 467 25.33 15.83 21.43
N VAL A 468 24.64 16.73 20.74
CA VAL A 468 25.15 17.46 19.58
C VAL A 468 25.50 18.88 20.00
N ARG A 469 26.80 19.19 20.06
CA ARG A 469 27.33 20.55 20.21
C ARG A 469 27.88 21.13 18.91
N GLY A 470 28.31 20.25 18.00
CA GLY A 470 28.73 20.57 16.64
C GLY A 470 27.59 20.41 15.66
N ILE A 471 27.79 19.66 14.58
CA ILE A 471 26.79 19.45 13.52
C ILE A 471 26.35 17.98 13.46
N LEU A 472 25.05 17.74 13.37
CA LEU A 472 24.48 16.43 13.00
C LEU A 472 23.71 16.55 11.67
N GLN A 473 24.09 15.72 10.71
CA GLN A 473 23.35 15.51 9.46
C GLN A 473 22.91 14.05 9.38
N ALA A 474 21.65 13.78 9.71
CA ALA A 474 21.01 12.49 9.51
C ALA A 474 19.97 12.67 8.41
N GLU A 475 20.31 12.32 7.18
CA GLU A 475 19.46 12.55 6.01
C GLU A 475 19.18 11.21 5.32
N GLY A 476 18.06 10.59 5.66
CA GLY A 476 17.55 9.40 4.99
C GLY A 476 16.82 9.72 3.68
N THR A 477 16.22 8.70 3.09
CA THR A 477 15.29 8.84 1.96
C THR A 477 13.94 8.19 2.28
N PRO A 478 12.89 8.39 1.48
CA PRO A 478 11.62 7.67 1.67
C PRO A 478 11.76 6.15 1.75
N PHE A 479 12.73 5.57 1.03
CA PHE A 479 12.95 4.12 0.96
C PHE A 479 14.09 3.62 1.86
N GLU A 480 14.98 4.52 2.28
CA GLU A 480 16.14 4.23 3.13
C GLU A 480 16.15 5.20 4.31
N ARG A 481 15.13 5.05 5.16
CA ARG A 481 14.99 5.85 6.39
C ARG A 481 16.09 5.48 7.38
N ILE A 482 16.59 6.47 8.12
CA ILE A 482 17.55 6.22 9.22
C ILE A 482 16.76 5.82 10.45
N ARG A 483 17.16 4.72 11.10
CA ARG A 483 16.41 4.15 12.24
C ARG A 483 17.17 4.38 13.55
N PHE A 484 16.63 5.20 14.45
CA PHE A 484 17.11 5.36 15.81
C PHE A 484 16.20 4.58 16.76
N THR A 485 16.67 3.47 17.32
CA THR A 485 15.81 2.57 18.08
C THR A 485 16.54 1.85 19.21
N SER A 486 15.81 1.23 20.14
CA SER A 486 16.40 0.36 21.15
C SER A 486 17.10 -0.84 20.50
N VAL A 487 18.02 -1.50 21.20
CA VAL A 487 18.67 -2.72 20.67
C VAL A 487 17.59 -3.77 20.29
N PRO A 488 17.52 -4.21 19.01
CA PRO A 488 16.54 -5.19 18.59
C PRO A 488 16.59 -6.45 19.44
N ASN A 489 15.41 -7.00 19.77
CA ASN A 489 15.27 -8.19 20.62
C ASN A 489 15.86 -8.05 22.05
N ALA A 490 16.09 -6.84 22.54
CA ALA A 490 16.37 -6.62 23.95
C ALA A 490 15.19 -7.09 24.83
N PRO A 491 15.45 -7.62 26.04
CA PRO A 491 14.39 -7.96 26.98
C PRO A 491 13.53 -6.73 27.29
N LEU A 492 12.21 -6.90 27.28
CA LEU A 492 11.29 -5.84 27.68
C LEU A 492 11.50 -5.49 29.16
N VAL A 493 11.54 -4.20 29.46
CA VAL A 493 11.72 -3.63 30.81
C VAL A 493 10.52 -2.74 31.17
N PRO A 494 10.31 -2.43 32.46
CA PRO A 494 9.30 -1.43 32.84
C PRO A 494 9.57 -0.10 32.11
N ASP A 495 8.50 0.51 31.58
CA ASP A 495 8.58 1.83 30.94
C ASP A 495 9.02 2.88 31.97
N ASN A 496 9.97 3.73 31.59
CA ASN A 496 10.54 4.72 32.50
C ASN A 496 9.67 5.99 32.67
N ALA A 497 8.61 6.17 31.89
CA ALA A 497 7.61 7.22 32.11
C ALA A 497 6.68 6.88 33.27
N SER A 498 6.18 5.63 33.34
CA SER A 498 5.25 5.22 34.40
C SER A 498 5.26 3.72 34.65
N ASN A 499 5.14 3.33 35.93
CA ASN A 499 5.00 1.93 36.34
C ASN A 499 3.67 1.29 35.91
N GLY A 500 2.70 2.08 35.44
CA GLY A 500 1.40 1.59 34.97
C GLY A 500 1.36 1.23 33.49
N LEU A 501 2.39 1.59 32.72
CA LEU A 501 2.52 1.26 31.30
C LEU A 501 2.98 -0.19 31.09
N PRO A 502 2.68 -0.81 29.94
CA PRO A 502 3.21 -2.13 29.60
C PRO A 502 4.74 -2.09 29.50
N ASN A 503 5.40 -3.21 29.77
CA ASN A 503 6.83 -3.32 29.53
C ASN A 503 7.15 -3.09 28.05
N ALA A 504 8.23 -2.37 27.78
CA ALA A 504 8.65 -1.95 26.45
C ALA A 504 10.14 -2.28 26.22
N PRO A 505 10.64 -2.22 24.97
CA PRO A 505 12.08 -2.18 24.72
C PRO A 505 12.75 -1.08 25.57
N PRO A 506 13.98 -1.30 26.06
CA PRO A 506 14.63 -0.33 26.93
C PRO A 506 14.78 1.05 26.29
N HIS A 507 14.25 2.08 26.97
CA HIS A 507 14.29 3.45 26.47
C HIS A 507 15.68 4.08 26.55
N TRP A 508 15.98 4.95 25.59
CA TRP A 508 17.17 5.77 25.53
C TRP A 508 16.83 7.26 25.61
N ASN A 509 17.82 8.09 25.87
CA ASN A 509 17.66 9.48 26.28
C ASN A 509 17.63 10.49 25.12
N GLY A 510 17.35 10.04 23.89
CA GLY A 510 17.15 10.90 22.74
C GLY A 510 18.42 11.53 22.13
N VAL A 511 18.21 12.33 21.09
CA VAL A 511 19.21 13.17 20.42
C VAL A 511 19.05 14.60 20.91
N GLN A 512 20.07 15.14 21.56
CA GLN A 512 20.02 16.39 22.32
C GLN A 512 20.98 17.42 21.72
N PHE A 513 20.45 18.44 21.03
CA PHE A 513 21.21 19.58 20.53
C PHE A 513 21.39 20.61 21.64
N VAL A 514 22.63 20.92 22.00
CA VAL A 514 22.96 21.79 23.12
C VAL A 514 24.00 22.82 22.68
N SER A 515 23.59 24.09 22.62
CA SER A 515 24.40 25.19 22.08
C SER A 515 24.99 24.91 20.70
N SER A 516 24.21 24.23 19.86
CA SER A 516 24.54 23.86 18.49
C SER A 516 23.78 24.77 17.52
N ARG A 517 24.25 26.02 17.38
CA ARG A 517 23.65 27.01 16.46
C ARG A 517 24.22 26.85 15.04
N HIS A 518 23.80 25.79 14.35
CA HIS A 518 24.22 25.51 12.98
C HIS A 518 23.01 25.21 12.09
N SER A 519 22.86 25.97 11.00
CA SER A 519 21.79 25.76 10.01
C SER A 519 21.92 24.46 9.20
N GLU A 520 23.05 23.75 9.34
CA GLU A 520 23.29 22.45 8.73
C GLU A 520 22.73 21.27 9.55
N ASN A 521 22.26 21.52 10.78
CA ASN A 521 21.65 20.49 11.62
C ASN A 521 20.34 20.01 11.01
N LEU A 522 20.29 18.73 10.68
CA LEU A 522 19.19 18.12 9.97
C LEU A 522 18.95 16.69 10.47
N MET A 523 17.68 16.41 10.75
CA MET A 523 17.16 15.05 10.89
C MET A 523 16.02 14.88 9.90
N SER A 524 16.30 14.26 8.75
CA SER A 524 15.37 14.06 7.64
C SER A 524 15.14 12.58 7.33
N TYR A 525 13.89 12.16 7.11
CA TYR A 525 13.51 10.76 6.85
C TYR A 525 14.05 9.81 7.94
N VAL A 526 13.78 10.17 9.20
CA VAL A 526 14.23 9.43 10.39
C VAL A 526 13.06 8.80 11.13
N ASP A 527 13.27 7.62 11.68
CA ASP A 527 12.33 6.99 12.61
C ASP A 527 12.98 6.93 13.99
N VAL A 528 12.35 7.58 14.98
CA VAL A 528 12.84 7.70 16.34
C VAL A 528 11.95 6.90 17.28
N GLU A 529 12.47 5.79 17.78
CA GLU A 529 11.72 4.84 18.57
C GLU A 529 12.30 4.65 19.96
N TYR A 530 11.42 4.49 20.95
CA TYR A 530 11.79 4.19 22.34
C TYR A 530 12.77 5.22 22.92
N ALA A 531 12.68 6.46 22.45
CA ALA A 531 13.43 7.59 22.95
C ALA A 531 12.54 8.39 23.89
N GLN A 532 12.97 8.63 25.13
CA GLN A 532 12.11 9.27 26.11
C GLN A 532 12.89 9.91 27.25
N THR A 533 12.74 11.24 27.39
CA THR A 533 13.22 12.03 28.54
C THR A 533 12.33 13.26 28.75
N SER A 534 12.54 14.01 29.83
CA SER A 534 11.95 15.34 30.01
C SER A 534 12.37 16.35 28.94
N ASP A 535 13.55 16.15 28.34
CA ASP A 535 14.15 16.99 27.29
C ASP A 535 13.81 16.47 25.88
N GLY A 536 12.84 15.57 25.78
CA GLY A 536 12.32 15.04 24.52
C GLY A 536 13.12 13.88 23.91
N ALA A 537 12.51 13.18 22.95
CA ALA A 537 13.19 12.23 22.07
C ALA A 537 14.18 12.94 21.13
N ILE A 538 13.79 14.12 20.65
CA ILE A 538 14.67 15.09 19.98
C ILE A 538 14.59 16.40 20.76
N GLY A 539 15.69 16.83 21.36
CA GLY A 539 15.76 18.07 22.13
C GLY A 539 16.64 19.12 21.48
N ALA A 540 16.25 20.39 21.55
CA ALA A 540 17.07 21.53 21.13
C ALA A 540 17.08 22.61 22.23
N ALA A 541 18.23 22.80 22.86
CA ALA A 541 18.37 23.69 24.01
C ALA A 541 19.55 24.67 23.87
N SER A 542 19.50 25.74 24.67
CA SER A 542 20.61 26.68 24.84
C SER A 542 21.08 27.35 23.54
N ASN A 543 20.15 27.94 22.78
CA ASN A 543 20.38 28.61 21.49
C ASN A 543 20.90 27.66 20.40
N SER A 544 20.23 26.52 20.23
CA SER A 544 20.52 25.57 19.13
C SER A 544 19.67 25.86 17.89
N GLU A 545 20.04 25.25 16.77
CA GLU A 545 19.28 25.27 15.51
C GLU A 545 19.09 23.86 14.96
N LEU A 546 17.90 23.53 14.49
CA LEU A 546 17.58 22.20 13.94
C LEU A 546 16.40 22.25 12.96
N VAL A 547 16.53 21.50 11.86
CA VAL A 547 15.39 21.11 11.02
C VAL A 547 15.08 19.62 11.24
N ILE A 548 13.84 19.32 11.60
CA ILE A 548 13.27 17.98 11.67
C ILE A 548 12.30 17.85 10.48
N ASP A 549 12.55 16.90 9.59
CA ASP A 549 11.81 16.74 8.34
C ASP A 549 11.45 15.27 8.11
N ASN A 550 10.20 14.95 7.75
CA ASN A 550 9.79 13.57 7.48
C ASN A 550 10.14 12.58 8.63
N ALA A 551 10.02 13.00 9.89
CA ALA A 551 10.29 12.15 11.05
C ALA A 551 9.05 11.35 11.46
N THR A 552 9.25 10.14 12.01
CA THR A 552 8.19 9.42 12.75
C THR A 552 8.67 9.02 14.14
N PHE A 553 7.71 8.88 15.06
CA PHE A 553 7.98 8.55 16.46
C PHE A 553 7.22 7.29 16.88
N ARG A 554 7.75 6.56 17.86
CA ARG A 554 7.08 5.39 18.45
C ARG A 554 7.59 5.07 19.85
N GLY A 555 6.69 4.64 20.74
CA GLY A 555 7.06 4.16 22.08
C GLY A 555 7.53 5.28 23.01
N THR A 556 7.04 6.50 22.79
CA THR A 556 7.31 7.70 23.59
C THR A 556 5.98 8.20 24.15
N HIS A 557 5.92 8.34 25.48
CA HIS A 557 4.81 8.86 26.29
C HIS A 557 5.17 10.17 27.01
N LEU A 558 6.38 10.71 26.82
CA LEU A 558 6.73 12.08 27.19
C LEU A 558 6.88 12.91 25.92
N ARG A 559 7.75 13.93 25.93
CA ARG A 559 7.99 14.81 24.79
C ARG A 559 8.64 14.09 23.63
N MET A 560 8.07 14.22 22.43
CA MET A 560 8.73 13.75 21.20
C MET A 560 9.73 14.80 20.71
N VAL A 561 9.32 16.07 20.70
CA VAL A 561 10.22 17.21 20.46
C VAL A 561 10.16 18.18 21.63
N HIS A 562 11.32 18.57 22.14
CA HIS A 562 11.44 19.61 23.15
C HIS A 562 12.37 20.72 22.68
N VAL A 563 11.93 21.97 22.82
CA VAL A 563 12.67 23.16 22.41
C VAL A 563 12.81 24.09 23.61
N ASP A 564 14.04 24.48 23.95
CA ASP A 564 14.32 25.54 24.92
C ASP A 564 15.18 26.61 24.27
N SER A 565 14.59 27.80 24.12
CA SER A 565 15.27 29.02 23.68
C SER A 565 16.14 28.81 22.43
N SER A 566 15.56 28.16 21.40
CA SER A 566 16.26 27.65 20.22
C SER A 566 15.44 27.87 18.94
N SER A 567 16.07 27.73 17.76
CA SER A 567 15.45 27.92 16.45
C SER A 567 15.16 26.57 15.80
N VAL A 568 13.89 26.21 15.60
CA VAL A 568 13.51 24.87 15.12
C VAL A 568 12.45 24.94 14.03
N ILE A 569 12.62 24.13 12.99
CA ILE A 569 11.55 23.79 12.03
C ILE A 569 11.21 22.31 12.22
N VAL A 570 9.93 22.02 12.42
CA VAL A 570 9.40 20.65 12.35
C VAL A 570 8.46 20.58 11.16
N GLN A 571 8.74 19.71 10.21
CA GLN A 571 7.94 19.62 8.99
C GLN A 571 7.75 18.22 8.44
N ASN A 572 6.68 18.02 7.67
CA ASN A 572 6.37 16.77 6.95
C ASN A 572 6.39 15.51 7.85
N SER A 573 6.27 15.67 9.17
CA SER A 573 6.50 14.62 10.15
C SER A 573 5.19 14.06 10.68
N THR A 574 5.23 12.83 11.18
CA THR A 574 4.07 12.13 11.73
C THR A 574 4.31 11.78 13.18
N PHE A 575 3.46 12.30 14.04
CA PHE A 575 3.43 12.04 15.47
C PHE A 575 2.29 11.05 15.74
N PRO A 576 2.55 9.90 16.40
CA PRO A 576 1.49 8.93 16.72
C PRO A 576 0.59 9.44 17.85
N ASP A 577 -0.48 8.73 18.16
CA ASP A 577 -1.23 8.96 19.40
C ASP A 577 -0.28 8.87 20.60
N MET A 578 -0.42 9.80 21.56
CA MET A 578 0.43 9.82 22.76
C MET A 578 0.15 8.61 23.67
N PHE A 579 -1.10 8.14 23.69
CA PHE A 579 -1.56 7.06 24.55
C PHE A 579 -2.44 6.08 23.79
N ALA A 580 -2.37 4.80 24.15
CA ALA A 580 -3.32 3.81 23.69
C ALA A 580 -4.74 4.11 24.21
N PRO A 581 -5.81 3.61 23.54
CA PRO A 581 -7.19 3.90 23.94
C PRO A 581 -7.55 3.52 25.39
N ASN A 582 -6.86 2.55 25.98
CA ASN A 582 -7.12 2.04 27.33
C ASN A 582 -6.16 2.57 28.41
N GLU A 583 -5.15 3.34 28.04
CA GLU A 583 -4.27 4.03 28.99
C GLU A 583 -4.99 5.24 29.55
N VAL A 584 -4.70 5.70 30.77
CA VAL A 584 -5.34 6.89 31.35
C VAL A 584 -4.28 7.82 31.89
N ALA A 585 -4.11 9.00 31.30
CA ALA A 585 -2.95 9.86 31.52
C ALA A 585 -2.74 10.19 33.02
N ALA A 586 -3.77 10.71 33.70
CA ALA A 586 -3.71 11.01 35.13
C ALA A 586 -3.48 9.77 36.01
N GLY A 587 -4.07 8.62 35.64
CA GLY A 587 -3.87 7.35 36.35
C GLY A 587 -2.43 6.82 36.23
N LEU A 588 -1.73 7.19 35.17
CA LEU A 588 -0.33 6.88 34.92
C LEU A 588 0.62 7.91 35.55
N GLY A 589 0.12 9.04 36.05
CA GLY A 589 0.96 10.15 36.51
C GLY A 589 1.65 10.89 35.35
N LEU A 590 1.06 10.82 34.15
CA LEU A 590 1.52 11.42 32.91
C LEU A 590 0.60 12.55 32.46
N ASP A 591 0.01 13.25 33.43
CA ASP A 591 -0.82 14.44 33.21
C ASP A 591 0.09 15.67 33.16
N ASN A 592 -0.09 16.52 32.14
CA ASN A 592 0.66 17.76 31.92
C ASN A 592 2.20 17.59 31.82
N VAL A 593 2.63 16.49 31.20
CA VAL A 593 4.06 16.19 30.93
C VAL A 593 4.29 15.48 29.59
N SER A 594 3.21 15.18 28.86
CA SER A 594 3.18 14.29 27.70
C SER A 594 2.68 15.04 26.48
N GLU A 595 3.45 16.03 26.02
CA GLU A 595 3.13 16.81 24.81
C GLU A 595 3.89 16.25 23.60
N HIS A 596 3.30 16.26 22.40
CA HIS A 596 4.07 15.87 21.21
C HIS A 596 5.22 16.86 20.97
N ILE A 597 4.93 18.15 21.12
CA ILE A 597 5.91 19.22 21.07
C ILE A 597 5.75 20.14 22.28
N LYS A 598 6.84 20.33 23.03
CA LYS A 598 6.94 21.36 24.08
C LYS A 598 8.03 22.35 23.71
N ALA A 599 7.69 23.62 23.57
CA ALA A 599 8.63 24.70 23.28
C ALA A 599 8.56 25.79 24.36
N ILE A 600 9.67 26.05 25.02
CA ILE A 600 9.74 27.02 26.12
C ILE A 600 10.84 28.05 25.88
N GLY A 601 10.73 29.16 26.61
CA GLY A 601 11.74 30.21 26.59
C GLY A 601 11.62 31.13 25.37
N THR A 602 12.73 31.67 24.90
CA THR A 602 12.72 32.75 23.89
C THR A 602 13.29 32.29 22.56
N ILE A 603 12.49 32.42 21.50
CA ILE A 603 12.96 32.21 20.12
C ILE A 603 14.12 33.20 19.86
N PRO A 604 15.30 32.74 19.38
CA PRO A 604 16.41 33.62 19.05
C PRO A 604 15.96 34.75 18.11
N SER A 605 16.47 35.97 18.29
CA SER A 605 16.01 37.15 17.53
C SER A 605 16.20 37.05 16.01
N ASP A 606 17.11 36.19 15.57
CA ASP A 606 17.38 35.85 14.16
C ASP A 606 16.90 34.44 13.78
N GLY A 607 16.16 33.79 14.68
CA GLY A 607 15.66 32.43 14.55
C GLY A 607 14.18 32.38 14.16
N HIS A 608 13.65 31.16 14.25
CA HIS A 608 12.27 30.84 13.92
C HIS A 608 11.80 29.63 14.73
N LEU A 609 10.50 29.54 14.96
CA LEU A 609 9.85 28.35 15.49
C LEU A 609 8.65 28.05 14.59
N ILE A 610 8.80 27.02 13.74
CA ILE A 610 7.85 26.72 12.66
C ILE A 610 7.47 25.25 12.72
N PHE A 611 6.17 24.97 12.81
CA PHE A 611 5.61 23.63 12.74
C PHE A 611 4.70 23.56 11.51
N ARG A 612 5.09 22.81 10.47
CA ARG A 612 4.35 22.81 9.20
C ARG A 612 4.16 21.47 8.51
N ASN A 613 3.00 21.26 7.89
CA ASN A 613 2.70 20.05 7.11
C ASN A 613 2.94 18.74 7.90
N ASN A 614 2.69 18.75 9.21
CA ASN A 614 2.79 17.57 10.06
C ASN A 614 1.41 16.94 10.29
N ILE A 615 1.40 15.68 10.69
CA ILE A 615 0.22 14.96 11.17
C ILE A 615 0.43 14.63 12.64
N PHE A 616 -0.49 15.06 13.50
CA PHE A 616 -0.47 14.78 14.94
C PHE A 616 -1.60 13.81 15.29
N GLY A 617 -1.23 12.68 15.88
CA GLY A 617 -2.15 11.76 16.56
C GLY A 617 -2.79 12.40 17.79
N THR A 618 -3.62 11.64 18.46
CA THR A 618 -4.44 12.16 19.56
C THR A 618 -3.67 12.32 20.87
N ASN A 619 -4.12 13.27 21.71
CA ASN A 619 -3.68 13.40 23.10
C ASN A 619 -4.88 13.43 24.08
N LYS A 620 -4.61 13.31 25.38
CA LYS A 620 -5.64 13.24 26.43
C LYS A 620 -5.07 13.57 27.82
N GLY A 621 -5.96 13.71 28.80
CA GLY A 621 -5.60 14.33 30.06
C GLY A 621 -5.31 15.81 29.85
N HIS A 622 -4.70 16.46 30.83
CA HIS A 622 -4.26 17.86 30.75
C HIS A 622 -2.95 18.00 29.95
N ASN A 623 -2.86 17.31 28.81
CA ASN A 623 -1.69 17.31 27.95
C ASN A 623 -2.04 17.91 26.59
N ASP A 624 -1.24 18.88 26.17
CA ASP A 624 -1.42 19.53 24.89
C ASP A 624 -0.75 18.72 23.77
N VAL A 625 -1.20 18.88 22.53
CA VAL A 625 -0.43 18.35 21.39
C VAL A 625 0.79 19.24 21.15
N ILE A 626 0.59 20.56 21.16
CA ILE A 626 1.67 21.56 21.08
C ILE A 626 1.51 22.55 22.23
N ASP A 627 2.49 22.60 23.12
CA ASP A 627 2.60 23.63 24.15
C ASP A 627 3.82 24.50 23.83
N ALA A 628 3.61 25.77 23.48
CA ALA A 628 4.67 26.63 22.97
C ALA A 628 4.62 28.08 23.48
N ASP A 629 5.69 28.49 24.16
CA ASP A 629 6.01 29.91 24.36
C ASP A 629 6.34 30.58 23.01
N SER A 630 5.84 31.80 22.79
CA SER A 630 6.04 32.57 21.56
C SER A 630 6.51 34.00 21.84
N GLY A 631 7.10 34.64 20.84
CA GLY A 631 7.49 36.05 20.91
C GLY A 631 6.31 37.01 20.78
N ARG A 632 6.62 38.31 20.84
CA ARG A 632 5.68 39.41 20.58
C ARG A 632 6.20 40.25 19.44
N ARG A 633 5.35 40.59 18.47
CA ARG A 633 5.82 41.35 17.30
C ARG A 633 6.44 42.69 17.72
N PRO A 634 7.58 43.10 17.12
CA PRO A 634 8.18 42.55 15.90
C PRO A 634 9.15 41.37 16.09
N ASP A 635 9.32 40.84 17.31
CA ASP A 635 10.19 39.68 17.55
C ASP A 635 9.63 38.42 16.84
N PRO A 636 10.47 37.40 16.56
CA PRO A 636 10.02 36.15 15.97
C PRO A 636 8.89 35.51 16.77
N ILE A 637 7.90 34.97 16.06
CA ILE A 637 6.72 34.33 16.62
C ILE A 637 6.62 32.89 16.12
N VAL A 638 5.89 32.06 16.87
CA VAL A 638 5.51 30.70 16.47
C VAL A 638 4.63 30.77 15.21
N GLN A 639 4.91 29.86 14.27
CA GLN A 639 4.09 29.65 13.07
C GLN A 639 3.66 28.18 12.99
N ILE A 640 2.35 27.95 12.85
CA ILE A 640 1.75 26.61 12.78
C ILE A 640 0.94 26.51 11.51
N LEU A 641 1.46 25.79 10.51
CA LEU A 641 1.04 25.90 9.13
C LEU A 641 0.67 24.55 8.50
N ASP A 642 -0.50 24.43 7.90
CA ASP A 642 -0.88 23.30 7.05
C ASP A 642 -0.77 21.91 7.73
N ASN A 643 -0.90 21.84 9.06
CA ASN A 643 -0.86 20.59 9.82
C ASN A 643 -2.25 19.94 9.92
N VAL A 644 -2.27 18.63 10.22
CA VAL A 644 -3.49 17.88 10.55
C VAL A 644 -3.40 17.41 11.99
N PHE A 645 -4.43 17.73 12.77
CA PHE A 645 -4.58 17.43 14.19
C PHE A 645 -5.77 16.48 14.36
N LEU A 646 -5.52 15.26 14.84
CA LEU A 646 -6.53 14.19 14.86
C LEU A 646 -7.45 14.24 16.10
N GLY A 647 -7.08 14.97 17.16
CA GLY A 647 -7.93 15.30 18.30
C GLY A 647 -7.23 15.32 19.65
N SER A 648 -7.84 15.98 20.62
CA SER A 648 -7.33 16.10 21.98
C SER A 648 -8.48 16.11 23.00
N GLY A 649 -8.18 15.60 24.20
CA GLY A 649 -9.03 15.70 25.38
C GLY A 649 -8.93 17.03 26.13
N ASP A 650 -7.97 17.89 25.76
CA ASP A 650 -7.73 19.21 26.32
C ASP A 650 -7.33 20.21 25.20
N GLU A 651 -6.34 21.07 25.40
CA GLU A 651 -5.83 21.90 24.32
C GLU A 651 -5.14 21.06 23.23
N GLU A 652 -5.44 21.33 21.97
CA GLU A 652 -4.58 20.87 20.87
C GLU A 652 -3.31 21.73 20.85
N ILE A 653 -3.49 23.06 20.97
CA ILE A 653 -2.39 24.02 20.97
C ILE A 653 -2.55 24.97 22.16
N ASP A 654 -1.56 25.00 23.06
CA ASP A 654 -1.43 26.03 24.09
C ASP A 654 -0.27 26.98 23.80
N LEU A 655 -0.52 28.29 23.89
CA LEU A 655 0.41 29.31 23.38
C LEU A 655 0.75 30.39 24.38
N GLY A 656 2.03 30.77 24.42
CA GLY A 656 2.56 31.84 25.25
C GLY A 656 3.05 33.06 24.47
N GLY A 657 2.24 33.70 23.60
CA GLY A 657 2.68 34.88 22.83
C GLY A 657 1.83 35.19 21.59
N ASP A 658 2.30 36.10 20.73
CA ASP A 658 1.71 36.30 19.39
C ASP A 658 1.97 35.04 18.54
N ALA A 659 1.06 34.65 17.66
CA ALA A 659 1.26 33.50 16.76
C ALA A 659 0.56 33.68 15.41
N TYR A 660 1.06 32.97 14.38
CA TYR A 660 0.41 32.85 13.07
C TYR A 660 0.05 31.39 12.79
N ILE A 661 -1.25 31.08 12.79
CA ILE A 661 -1.79 29.73 12.68
C ILE A 661 -2.66 29.67 11.43
N ALA A 662 -2.23 28.91 10.41
CA ALA A 662 -2.93 28.93 9.13
C ALA A 662 -2.93 27.62 8.35
N GLY A 663 -4.02 27.33 7.63
CA GLY A 663 -4.12 26.18 6.74
C GLY A 663 -4.27 24.82 7.44
N ASN A 664 -4.39 24.79 8.76
CA ASN A 664 -4.45 23.54 9.52
C ASN A 664 -5.86 22.94 9.52
N PHE A 665 -5.94 21.63 9.74
CA PHE A 665 -7.18 20.89 9.96
C PHE A 665 -7.23 20.34 11.38
N PHE A 666 -8.20 20.80 12.17
CA PHE A 666 -8.44 20.38 13.55
C PHE A 666 -9.72 19.55 13.61
N MET A 667 -9.66 18.37 14.23
CA MET A 667 -10.85 17.52 14.40
C MET A 667 -10.92 16.83 15.75
N ASN A 668 -12.14 16.49 16.19
CA ASN A 668 -12.42 15.62 17.34
C ASN A 668 -11.80 16.12 18.66
N ILE A 669 -12.08 17.37 19.00
CA ILE A 669 -11.57 18.00 20.23
C ILE A 669 -12.72 18.14 21.22
N PHE A 670 -12.68 17.40 22.32
CA PHE A 670 -13.75 17.39 23.32
C PHE A 670 -13.17 17.15 24.71
N LYS A 671 -13.65 17.87 25.71
CA LYS A 671 -13.14 17.71 27.08
C LYS A 671 -13.33 16.27 27.54
N ASP A 672 -12.21 15.63 27.88
CA ASP A 672 -12.24 14.29 28.45
C ASP A 672 -12.43 14.31 29.98
N ASP A 673 -12.88 13.17 30.49
CA ASP A 673 -13.00 12.91 31.92
C ASP A 673 -11.68 12.35 32.51
N GLU A 674 -10.55 12.44 31.82
CA GLU A 674 -9.26 11.93 32.27
C GLU A 674 -8.36 13.03 32.88
N THR A 675 -8.66 14.29 32.58
CA THR A 675 -7.97 15.48 33.11
C THR A 675 -8.10 15.65 34.64
N SER A 676 -7.05 16.19 35.28
CA SER A 676 -7.07 16.56 36.70
C SER A 676 -7.60 17.97 36.98
N ASP A 677 -7.94 18.72 35.94
CA ASP A 677 -8.21 20.14 35.97
C ASP A 677 -9.67 20.46 35.59
N ARG A 678 -10.00 21.75 35.49
CA ARG A 678 -11.35 22.24 35.16
C ARG A 678 -11.37 23.01 33.82
N GLY A 679 -10.33 22.83 33.00
CA GLY A 679 -10.18 23.48 31.71
C GLY A 679 -11.22 23.02 30.68
N TYR A 680 -11.07 23.53 29.46
CA TYR A 680 -11.88 23.12 28.31
C TYR A 680 -10.95 22.52 27.26
N ALA A 681 -11.47 21.61 26.44
CA ALA A 681 -10.73 21.21 25.25
C ALA A 681 -10.84 22.30 24.17
N ASN A 682 -9.70 22.73 23.64
CA ASN A 682 -9.64 23.86 22.71
C ASN A 682 -8.76 23.51 21.51
N GLY A 683 -9.19 23.81 20.29
CA GLY A 683 -8.29 23.74 19.14
C GLY A 683 -7.09 24.68 19.29
N ILE A 684 -7.30 25.85 19.90
CA ILE A 684 -6.24 26.82 20.21
C ILE A 684 -6.55 27.46 21.56
N SER A 685 -5.56 27.56 22.43
CA SER A 685 -5.58 28.34 23.66
C SER A 685 -4.48 29.41 23.61
N THR A 686 -4.76 30.60 24.14
CA THR A 686 -3.76 31.66 24.32
C THR A 686 -2.93 31.48 25.60
N GLY A 687 -3.08 30.34 26.28
CA GLY A 687 -2.29 29.90 27.42
C GLY A 687 -2.12 30.87 28.57
N ASP A 688 -1.28 30.42 29.50
CA ASP A 688 -0.96 31.18 30.69
C ASP A 688 0.15 32.22 30.42
N SER A 689 1.09 31.94 29.55
CA SER A 689 2.18 32.88 29.23
C SER A 689 1.77 33.97 28.21
N GLY A 690 0.57 33.89 27.62
CA GLY A 690 0.12 34.70 26.48
C GLY A 690 -0.57 36.03 26.80
N ALA A 691 -0.24 36.68 27.92
CA ALA A 691 -0.87 37.96 28.26
C ALA A 691 -0.62 39.07 27.22
N ASP A 692 -1.65 39.87 26.93
CA ASP A 692 -1.63 41.00 25.98
C ASP A 692 -1.20 40.61 24.54
N THR A 693 -1.67 39.46 24.04
CA THR A 693 -1.27 38.93 22.73
C THR A 693 -2.36 39.07 21.66
N THR A 694 -1.95 39.02 20.40
CA THR A 694 -2.89 38.89 19.27
C THR A 694 -2.51 37.70 18.41
N ILE A 695 -3.36 36.67 18.41
CA ILE A 695 -3.19 35.47 17.60
C ILE A 695 -3.92 35.65 16.27
N VAL A 696 -3.21 35.38 15.17
CA VAL A 696 -3.81 35.36 13.83
C VAL A 696 -4.13 33.92 13.46
N VAL A 697 -5.41 33.64 13.22
CA VAL A 697 -5.95 32.34 12.84
C VAL A 697 -6.57 32.45 11.46
N ALA A 698 -5.96 31.85 10.44
CA ALA A 698 -6.39 32.06 9.05
C ALA A 698 -6.47 30.79 8.20
N ARG A 699 -7.56 30.60 7.45
CA ARG A 699 -7.72 29.48 6.49
C ARG A 699 -7.62 28.09 7.14
N ASN A 700 -7.95 27.96 8.42
CA ASN A 700 -8.02 26.67 9.09
C ASN A 700 -9.42 26.07 8.93
N VAL A 701 -9.50 24.76 9.08
CA VAL A 701 -10.77 24.04 9.18
C VAL A 701 -10.84 23.42 10.58
N PHE A 702 -11.92 23.73 11.31
CA PHE A 702 -12.24 23.14 12.61
C PHE A 702 -13.52 22.34 12.45
N TRP A 703 -13.47 21.05 12.78
CA TRP A 703 -14.59 20.15 12.63
C TRP A 703 -14.80 19.29 13.88
N ASN A 704 -16.00 19.26 14.45
CA ASN A 704 -16.31 18.42 15.63
C ASN A 704 -15.44 18.81 16.84
N VAL A 705 -15.59 20.04 17.34
CA VAL A 705 -14.76 20.61 18.42
C VAL A 705 -15.59 21.34 19.48
N ASP A 706 -15.14 21.38 20.73
CA ASP A 706 -15.73 22.22 21.79
C ASP A 706 -15.54 23.71 21.49
N HIS A 707 -14.29 24.10 21.19
CA HIS A 707 -13.91 25.46 20.80
C HIS A 707 -12.85 25.48 19.71
N ALA A 708 -12.98 26.39 18.73
CA ALA A 708 -11.91 26.60 17.75
C ALA A 708 -10.74 27.40 18.35
N ILE A 709 -11.05 28.43 19.15
CA ILE A 709 -10.07 29.17 19.94
C ILE A 709 -10.66 29.66 21.26
N ASN A 710 -9.84 29.62 22.31
CA ASN A 710 -10.13 30.15 23.63
C ASN A 710 -9.14 31.25 24.00
N LEU A 711 -9.67 32.42 24.35
CA LEU A 711 -8.90 33.63 24.65
C LEU A 711 -8.89 33.88 26.16
N LYS A 712 -7.68 33.85 26.73
CA LYS A 712 -7.36 34.15 28.14
C LYS A 712 -6.43 35.38 28.22
N ARG A 713 -6.24 35.94 29.41
CA ARG A 713 -5.17 36.93 29.73
C ARG A 713 -5.10 38.14 28.81
N ASP A 714 -6.24 38.79 28.60
CA ASP A 714 -6.35 40.00 27.77
C ASP A 714 -5.98 39.79 26.29
N ALA A 715 -5.92 38.53 25.82
CA ALA A 715 -5.61 38.20 24.43
C ALA A 715 -6.76 38.55 23.47
N ALA A 716 -6.39 38.80 22.22
CA ALA A 716 -7.31 39.02 21.11
C ALA A 716 -7.01 38.10 19.93
N THR A 717 -7.96 37.94 19.02
CA THR A 717 -7.76 37.18 17.78
C THR A 717 -8.15 37.94 16.52
N ILE A 718 -7.37 37.70 15.45
CA ILE A 718 -7.74 37.97 14.06
C ILE A 718 -8.08 36.62 13.45
N PHE A 719 -9.37 36.37 13.22
CA PHE A 719 -9.93 35.08 12.82
C PHE A 719 -10.50 35.18 11.41
N GLU A 720 -9.70 34.84 10.39
CA GLU A 720 -10.01 35.13 8.99
C GLU A 720 -10.11 33.90 8.09
N ASN A 721 -11.18 33.82 7.29
CA ASN A 721 -11.35 32.80 6.25
C ASN A 721 -11.26 31.35 6.76
N ASN A 722 -11.61 31.10 8.02
CA ASN A 722 -11.68 29.76 8.58
C ASN A 722 -13.04 29.13 8.31
N THR A 723 -13.08 27.80 8.31
CA THR A 723 -14.31 27.01 8.28
C THR A 723 -14.47 26.30 9.61
N VAL A 724 -15.55 26.59 10.33
CA VAL A 724 -15.88 26.01 11.64
C VAL A 724 -17.20 25.29 11.52
N VAL A 725 -17.20 23.98 11.73
CA VAL A 725 -18.35 23.09 11.53
C VAL A 725 -18.51 22.14 12.71
N GLY A 726 -19.71 22.03 13.27
CA GLY A 726 -19.99 21.05 14.33
C GLY A 726 -19.33 21.44 15.65
N ILE A 727 -19.61 22.65 16.14
CA ILE A 727 -19.24 23.01 17.51
C ILE A 727 -20.19 22.28 18.46
N HIS A 728 -19.67 21.62 19.50
CA HIS A 728 -20.49 20.88 20.45
C HIS A 728 -21.47 21.78 21.24
N GLU A 729 -22.60 21.21 21.64
CA GLU A 729 -23.58 21.88 22.50
C GLU A 729 -23.05 22.08 23.93
N ASP A 730 -23.67 22.99 24.69
CA ASP A 730 -23.32 23.22 26.10
C ASP A 730 -23.48 21.92 26.91
N PHE A 731 -22.50 21.60 27.75
CA PHE A 731 -22.54 20.45 28.64
C PHE A 731 -21.91 20.76 30.00
N ASN A 732 -22.19 19.91 30.99
CA ASN A 732 -21.43 19.92 32.24
C ASN A 732 -20.46 18.76 32.23
N ASP A 733 -19.17 19.03 32.49
CA ASP A 733 -18.18 17.97 32.66
C ASP A 733 -18.40 17.20 33.98
N ARG A 734 -17.59 16.16 34.24
CA ARG A 734 -17.68 15.39 35.49
C ARG A 734 -17.42 16.19 36.77
N PHE A 735 -16.85 17.39 36.67
CA PHE A 735 -16.56 18.29 37.78
C PHE A 735 -17.69 19.31 38.02
N ASP A 736 -18.83 19.13 37.35
CA ASP A 736 -19.98 20.04 37.34
C ASP A 736 -19.61 21.44 36.79
N ASN A 737 -18.59 21.53 35.93
CA ASN A 737 -18.21 22.78 35.27
C ASN A 737 -19.08 22.98 34.03
N PRO A 738 -19.80 24.12 33.90
CA PRO A 738 -20.52 24.43 32.68
C PRO A 738 -19.54 24.74 31.55
N ASN A 739 -19.41 23.83 30.59
CA ASN A 739 -18.73 24.06 29.33
C ASN A 739 -19.72 24.70 28.33
N ILE A 740 -19.32 25.84 27.78
CA ILE A 740 -20.14 26.64 26.88
C ILE A 740 -19.55 26.55 25.47
N GLY A 741 -20.05 25.64 24.66
CA GLY A 741 -19.53 25.39 23.30
C GLY A 741 -19.66 26.62 22.42
N SER A 742 -18.55 27.03 21.77
CA SER A 742 -18.52 28.19 20.87
C SER A 742 -17.33 28.18 19.94
N ALA A 743 -17.41 28.82 18.78
CA ALA A 743 -16.25 28.93 17.90
C ALA A 743 -15.09 29.70 18.58
N ILE A 744 -15.38 30.87 19.15
CA ILE A 744 -14.41 31.77 19.79
C ILE A 744 -14.88 32.02 21.24
N ASN A 745 -14.19 31.41 22.20
CA ASN A 745 -14.47 31.58 23.63
C ASN A 745 -13.58 32.67 24.25
N PHE A 746 -14.13 33.41 25.22
CA PHE A 746 -13.44 34.55 25.85
C PHE A 746 -13.11 34.38 27.33
N TYR A 747 -13.62 33.32 27.96
CA TYR A 747 -13.45 33.11 29.38
C TYR A 747 -13.74 31.65 29.73
N VAL A 748 -12.90 31.09 30.60
CA VAL A 748 -13.11 29.81 31.27
C VAL A 748 -13.16 30.11 32.76
N ASP A 749 -14.16 29.59 33.48
CA ASP A 749 -14.35 29.91 34.90
C ASP A 749 -13.40 29.11 35.81
N GLU A 750 -12.12 29.49 35.79
CA GLU A 750 -11.03 28.85 36.54
C GLU A 750 -10.39 29.79 37.58
N PRO A 751 -9.73 29.25 38.62
CA PRO A 751 -9.03 30.09 39.61
C PRO A 751 -7.94 30.95 38.95
N GLY A 752 -8.12 32.28 38.96
CA GLY A 752 -7.20 33.21 38.31
C GLY A 752 -7.52 33.51 36.85
N ALA A 753 -8.68 33.07 36.36
CA ALA A 753 -9.18 33.34 35.02
C ALA A 753 -9.17 34.83 34.68
N THR A 754 -8.75 35.11 33.47
CA THR A 754 -8.72 36.44 32.85
C THR A 754 -9.32 36.31 31.47
N ALA A 755 -10.11 37.28 31.07
CA ALA A 755 -10.86 37.17 29.83
C ALA A 755 -10.07 37.70 28.63
N GLY A 756 -10.47 37.28 27.43
CA GLY A 756 -10.03 37.89 26.18
C GLY A 756 -10.58 39.31 25.98
N THR A 757 -9.85 40.12 25.23
CA THR A 757 -10.19 41.54 24.96
C THR A 757 -10.99 41.76 23.68
N GLY A 758 -10.89 40.87 22.70
CA GLY A 758 -11.68 41.00 21.47
C GLY A 758 -11.39 39.99 20.36
N ALA A 759 -12.27 39.98 19.36
CA ALA A 759 -12.12 39.19 18.15
C ALA A 759 -12.55 39.99 16.91
N TYR A 760 -11.70 39.95 15.88
CA TYR A 760 -12.04 40.35 14.53
C TYR A 760 -12.25 39.09 13.69
N ALA A 761 -13.49 38.78 13.33
CA ALA A 761 -13.85 37.61 12.55
C ALA A 761 -14.35 37.99 11.15
N ALA A 762 -13.60 37.63 10.11
CA ALA A 762 -13.93 37.99 8.73
C ALA A 762 -13.80 36.85 7.72
N GLY A 763 -14.76 36.75 6.79
CA GLY A 763 -14.69 35.77 5.68
C GLY A 763 -14.85 34.31 6.10
N ASN A 764 -15.30 34.03 7.32
CA ASN A 764 -15.41 32.67 7.84
C ASN A 764 -16.72 31.99 7.42
N ILE A 765 -16.73 30.66 7.50
CA ILE A 765 -17.93 29.83 7.45
C ILE A 765 -18.15 29.28 8.86
N PHE A 766 -19.30 29.58 9.46
CA PHE A 766 -19.77 28.98 10.72
C PHE A 766 -21.03 28.17 10.44
N TRP A 767 -20.92 26.85 10.53
CA TRP A 767 -22.01 25.92 10.25
C TRP A 767 -22.21 24.96 11.41
N ASP A 768 -23.46 24.56 11.66
CA ASP A 768 -23.80 23.60 12.73
C ASP A 768 -23.07 23.90 14.06
N SER A 769 -23.29 25.10 14.57
CA SER A 769 -22.66 25.57 15.80
C SER A 769 -23.72 26.24 16.67
N PRO A 770 -23.71 26.06 18.00
CA PRO A 770 -24.66 26.72 18.88
C PRO A 770 -24.42 28.24 18.90
N ARG A 771 -23.16 28.68 18.92
CA ARG A 771 -22.79 30.11 18.92
C ARG A 771 -21.39 30.36 18.33
N ILE A 772 -21.18 31.59 17.85
CA ILE A 772 -19.86 32.06 17.39
C ILE A 772 -19.01 32.50 18.58
N PHE A 773 -19.58 33.27 19.50
CA PHE A 773 -18.87 33.83 20.65
C PHE A 773 -19.40 33.25 21.96
N GLY A 774 -18.51 32.70 22.79
CA GLY A 774 -18.82 32.14 24.11
C GLY A 774 -18.30 33.00 25.26
N ASN A 775 -19.03 33.01 26.38
CA ASN A 775 -18.66 33.63 27.66
C ASN A 775 -18.26 35.11 27.63
N VAL A 776 -18.69 35.87 26.61
CA VAL A 776 -18.40 37.30 26.46
C VAL A 776 -18.97 38.14 27.62
N ASP A 777 -20.05 37.67 28.24
CA ASP A 777 -20.86 38.38 29.24
C ASP A 777 -20.53 38.03 30.70
N GLN A 778 -19.68 37.01 30.91
CA GLN A 778 -19.20 36.60 32.23
C GLN A 778 -18.26 37.65 32.85
N ILE A 779 -17.70 38.51 32.01
CA ILE A 779 -16.72 39.54 32.34
C ILE A 779 -17.41 40.89 32.65
N ARG A 780 -16.83 41.68 33.58
CA ARG A 780 -17.26 43.08 33.86
C ARG A 780 -16.47 44.10 33.01
N THR A 781 -16.03 43.72 31.82
CA THR A 781 -15.22 44.54 30.90
C THR A 781 -15.92 44.66 29.55
N THR A 782 -15.41 45.53 28.68
CA THR A 782 -15.91 45.70 27.30
C THR A 782 -15.09 44.82 26.36
N THR A 783 -15.71 43.83 25.73
CA THR A 783 -15.08 42.98 24.71
C THR A 783 -15.38 43.52 23.31
N ALA A 784 -14.35 43.75 22.50
CA ALA A 784 -14.50 44.25 21.14
C ALA A 784 -14.79 43.09 20.17
N LEU A 785 -16.00 43.03 19.63
CA LEU A 785 -16.41 42.01 18.66
C LEU A 785 -16.70 42.64 17.31
N GLN A 786 -16.09 42.10 16.24
CA GLN A 786 -16.35 42.51 14.87
C GLN A 786 -16.57 41.31 13.96
N LEU A 787 -17.65 41.35 13.19
CA LEU A 787 -18.03 40.37 12.18
C LEU A 787 -18.10 41.03 10.80
N ASN A 788 -17.44 40.47 9.79
CA ASN A 788 -17.38 41.04 8.44
C ASN A 788 -17.36 39.94 7.35
N ASN A 789 -18.34 39.93 6.45
CA ASN A 789 -18.43 38.97 5.34
C ASN A 789 -18.37 37.48 5.73
N ASN A 790 -18.95 37.09 6.86
CA ASN A 790 -19.04 35.67 7.25
C ASN A 790 -20.32 35.01 6.71
N LEU A 791 -20.27 33.69 6.50
CA LEU A 791 -21.43 32.83 6.24
C LEU A 791 -21.82 32.11 7.55
N MET A 792 -23.09 32.19 7.93
CA MET A 792 -23.59 31.63 9.20
C MET A 792 -24.93 30.92 9.00
N SER A 793 -25.14 29.83 9.74
CA SER A 793 -26.44 29.16 9.79
C SER A 793 -27.55 30.06 10.39
N GLN A 794 -28.81 29.78 10.07
CA GLN A 794 -29.93 30.61 10.53
C GLN A 794 -30.06 30.67 12.06
N ALA A 795 -29.76 29.56 12.75
CA ALA A 795 -29.82 29.47 14.21
C ALA A 795 -28.87 30.48 14.88
N LEU A 796 -27.65 30.61 14.36
CA LEU A 796 -26.58 31.47 14.90
C LEU A 796 -26.94 32.96 14.91
N ALA A 797 -27.75 33.43 13.95
CA ALA A 797 -28.16 34.83 13.87
C ALA A 797 -29.05 35.27 15.04
N THR A 798 -29.62 34.32 15.79
CA THR A 798 -30.55 34.58 16.90
C THR A 798 -30.05 34.11 18.26
N THR A 799 -28.90 33.43 18.32
CA THR A 799 -28.34 32.92 19.57
C THR A 799 -27.83 34.07 20.45
N PRO A 800 -28.09 34.05 21.78
CA PRO A 800 -27.46 34.96 22.73
C PRO A 800 -25.93 34.87 22.72
N LEU A 801 -25.26 35.99 22.97
CA LEU A 801 -23.79 36.07 23.12
C LEU A 801 -23.27 35.53 24.47
N GLY A 802 -24.16 34.97 25.30
CA GLY A 802 -23.86 34.53 26.66
C GLY A 802 -25.11 34.27 27.52
N ASN A 803 -24.91 33.98 28.81
CA ASN A 803 -25.96 33.64 29.78
C ASN A 803 -26.82 34.84 30.22
N ARG A 804 -26.33 36.06 30.04
CA ARG A 804 -27.05 37.32 30.18
C ARG A 804 -27.62 37.67 28.82
N GLN A 805 -28.88 38.10 28.77
CA GLN A 805 -29.57 38.48 27.53
C GLN A 805 -28.83 39.60 26.77
N GLY A 806 -27.91 39.21 25.89
CA GLY A 806 -27.23 40.05 24.92
C GLY A 806 -27.51 39.47 23.54
N TYR A 807 -28.30 40.18 22.74
CA TYR A 807 -28.59 39.80 21.37
C TYR A 807 -27.55 40.41 20.42
N VAL A 808 -27.26 39.73 19.31
CA VAL A 808 -26.52 40.34 18.20
C VAL A 808 -27.40 41.43 17.58
N PHE A 809 -27.21 42.68 17.99
CA PHE A 809 -28.01 43.82 17.50
C PHE A 809 -27.72 44.19 16.03
N SER A 810 -26.53 43.84 15.54
CA SER A 810 -26.10 44.00 14.15
C SER A 810 -25.01 42.97 13.87
N LEU A 811 -25.20 42.15 12.83
CA LEU A 811 -24.21 41.16 12.42
C LEU A 811 -22.96 41.80 11.83
N GLY A 812 -22.92 43.12 11.62
CA GLY A 812 -21.86 43.79 10.86
C GLY A 812 -22.12 43.72 9.34
N SER A 813 -21.25 44.36 8.55
CA SER A 813 -21.44 44.50 7.10
C SER A 813 -21.16 43.19 6.35
N GLY A 814 -21.98 42.87 5.35
CA GLY A 814 -21.72 41.81 4.38
C GLY A 814 -21.85 40.38 4.89
N ASN A 815 -22.28 40.16 6.13
CA ASN A 815 -22.52 38.82 6.66
C ASN A 815 -23.81 38.22 6.07
N PHE A 816 -23.75 36.95 5.70
CA PHE A 816 -24.86 36.20 5.09
C PHE A 816 -25.37 35.14 6.07
N VAL A 817 -26.70 35.04 6.18
CA VAL A 817 -27.40 34.06 7.01
C VAL A 817 -28.29 33.23 6.10
N GLY A 818 -28.10 31.91 6.08
CA GLY A 818 -28.90 31.01 5.25
C GLY A 818 -28.34 29.59 5.23
N ASP A 819 -29.13 28.70 4.63
CA ASP A 819 -28.78 27.29 4.41
C ASP A 819 -27.97 27.09 3.12
#